data_AF-A0A0K2T7C2-F1
#
_entry.id   AF-A0A0K2T7C2-F1
#
_cell.length_a   1.000
_cell.length_b   1.000
_cell.length_c   1.000
_cell.angle_alpha   90.00
_cell.angle_beta   90.00
_cell.angle_gamma   90.00
#
_symmetry.space_group_name_H-M   'P 1'
#
loop_
_entity.id
_entity.type
_entity.pdbx_description
1 polymer ?
#
loop_
_entity_poly.entity_id
_entity_poly.type
_entity_poly.pdbx_seq_one_letter_code
_entity_poly.pdbx_strand_id
1 'polypeptide(L)'
;MKPTVINEDNLKSEVFTSSMVNSPVSTLYYTLHSVYSPLLLSDSKWSNDFDPKLQSLLSELEKGLGSIVRQGEHNYNKNDSHEIPSASILSPSDEIQYWEELSQYAKRQDLRSMGAHFHEVLEPLGREFDNLKNLQIEEAIDVLESCHAVLDDLWKVEQWNYPQKRMNHLFDIIANSMTRFIQFKISSSIDIWKDPFSKVEALLLEGVNICDEVHDLCTKLTTIYWPNYGPYQWKGGSYAPERTKKMKNRLTEILSLRKTYKQITQLLSEDERLELQTSNIFEHFEGMNPIHYNPYTDSQWRSRVQRFEEGLSPTENLVSDKLKHYLKKAHSSHAIQALQEFKRYKELIKRKSIAKNLDVERESLLSKLQEYLRKEKVNFNDGNPKVPSLKDVQSPTINNVYFIRQLHAKLEDIQRTGETMLLDLSSWKLFDEQLKQFIAELSEYQKDQFDSWVRDNTEAIEEEDGLFLKTSQQVVYFEAGKDMKVSYNPRLIGLTREVRMLNVLGFAIPHKIQLATDLAKKFSKQAQQLDQIAVFHNTIGDRIIQSQKPMMLDSAIDLANCVRDQSNMTWDNSDLIQSYINALRSKVDDFARLNNRLSSYHKKVRDIVIKLMDTDLLNDNEIWKDSLKIIRQVFNDVELLGLNNLKSWRSHWDRQLFKALEHQYQIGLEGLNDHLPEIKVELTYRQRVVQFKPSL
;
A
#
# COMPACT_ATOMS: atom_id res chain seq x y z
N MET A 1 -16.21 22.69 64.55
CA MET A 1 -16.61 24.11 64.34
C MET A 1 -17.29 24.61 65.59
N LYS A 2 -16.99 25.84 66.04
CA LYS A 2 -17.78 26.53 67.09
C LYS A 2 -18.90 27.32 66.39
N PRO A 3 -20.12 27.41 66.95
CA PRO A 3 -21.18 28.19 66.33
C PRO A 3 -20.82 29.69 66.36
N THR A 4 -20.67 30.29 65.19
CA THR A 4 -20.34 31.70 64.94
C THR A 4 -21.52 32.40 64.23
N VAL A 5 -21.72 33.69 64.52
CA VAL A 5 -22.78 34.48 63.87
C VAL A 5 -22.27 34.93 62.50
N ILE A 6 -23.07 34.71 61.46
CA ILE A 6 -22.70 34.98 60.08
C ILE A 6 -22.64 36.49 59.82
N ASN A 7 -21.47 37.00 59.45
CA ASN A 7 -21.23 38.38 58.99
C ASN A 7 -20.93 38.39 57.48
N GLU A 8 -21.02 39.56 56.81
CA GLU A 8 -20.78 39.70 55.36
C GLU A 8 -19.41 39.17 54.91
N ASP A 9 -18.38 39.27 55.75
CA ASP A 9 -17.03 38.77 55.47
C ASP A 9 -16.87 37.24 55.69
N ASN A 10 -17.66 36.65 56.59
CA ASN A 10 -17.57 35.21 56.95
C ASN A 10 -18.51 34.32 56.13
N LEU A 11 -19.41 34.91 55.35
CA LEU A 11 -20.46 34.18 54.63
C LEU A 11 -19.89 33.21 53.58
N LYS A 12 -18.72 33.51 52.99
CA LYS A 12 -18.07 32.64 51.98
C LYS A 12 -17.21 31.52 52.58
N SER A 13 -16.75 31.67 53.81
CA SER A 13 -15.88 30.70 54.49
C SER A 13 -16.64 29.75 55.40
N GLU A 14 -17.77 30.19 55.98
CA GLU A 14 -18.55 29.40 56.94
C GLU A 14 -19.80 28.74 56.34
N VAL A 15 -20.25 29.15 55.15
CA VAL A 15 -21.44 28.58 54.49
C VAL A 15 -21.03 27.68 53.33
N PHE A 16 -21.31 26.39 53.45
CA PHE A 16 -21.19 25.42 52.36
C PHE A 16 -22.53 25.28 51.63
N THR A 17 -22.54 25.47 50.32
CA THR A 17 -23.73 25.30 49.49
C THR A 17 -23.54 24.11 48.54
N SER A 18 -24.46 23.14 48.59
CA SER A 18 -24.51 22.02 47.66
C SER A 18 -25.81 22.10 46.87
N SER A 19 -25.72 22.12 45.54
CA SER A 19 -26.89 22.05 44.67
C SER A 19 -27.39 20.60 44.56
N MET A 20 -28.72 20.43 44.54
CA MET A 20 -29.37 19.14 44.30
C MET A 20 -30.22 19.24 43.03
N VAL A 21 -30.13 18.25 42.15
CA VAL A 21 -30.93 18.20 40.92
C VAL A 21 -31.84 16.98 40.96
N ASN A 22 -33.16 17.24 41.01
CA ASN A 22 -34.33 16.35 40.89
C ASN A 22 -34.42 15.08 41.77
N SER A 23 -33.32 14.41 42.13
CA SER A 23 -33.30 13.17 42.89
C SER A 23 -32.17 13.16 43.93
N PRO A 24 -32.46 12.79 45.19
CA PRO A 24 -31.46 12.74 46.26
C PRO A 24 -30.44 11.63 46.03
N VAL A 25 -30.84 10.47 45.48
CA VAL A 25 -29.94 9.32 45.26
C VAL A 25 -28.98 9.60 44.11
N SER A 26 -29.47 10.16 42.99
CA SER A 26 -28.62 10.55 41.86
C SER A 26 -27.68 11.69 42.24
N THR A 27 -28.13 12.70 42.98
CA THR A 27 -27.26 13.79 43.45
C THR A 27 -26.17 13.23 44.38
N LEU A 28 -26.52 12.33 45.31
CA LEU A 28 -25.55 11.74 46.22
C LEU A 28 -24.57 10.81 45.48
N TYR A 29 -25.05 10.02 44.51
CA TYR A 29 -24.19 9.21 43.64
C TYR A 29 -23.23 10.09 42.84
N TYR A 30 -23.71 11.09 42.11
CA TYR A 30 -22.84 11.92 41.27
C TYR A 30 -21.88 12.77 42.10
N THR A 31 -22.30 13.33 43.24
CA THR A 31 -21.39 14.07 44.13
C THR A 31 -20.33 13.15 44.73
N LEU A 32 -20.70 11.93 45.12
CA LEU A 32 -19.75 10.96 45.65
C LEU A 32 -18.81 10.44 44.55
N HIS A 33 -19.32 10.00 43.41
CA HIS A 33 -18.55 9.44 42.29
C HIS A 33 -17.67 10.49 41.57
N SER A 34 -18.15 11.71 41.35
CA SER A 34 -17.43 12.72 40.54
C SER A 34 -16.60 13.71 41.35
N VAL A 35 -16.95 13.96 42.61
CA VAL A 35 -16.26 14.95 43.46
C VAL A 35 -15.49 14.24 44.56
N TYR A 36 -16.17 13.53 45.46
CA TYR A 36 -15.53 13.02 46.68
C TYR A 36 -14.65 11.78 46.46
N SER A 37 -15.05 10.83 45.62
CA SER A 37 -14.31 9.59 45.34
C SER A 37 -12.95 9.90 44.67
N PRO A 38 -12.87 10.77 43.63
CA PRO A 38 -11.58 11.22 43.11
C PRO A 38 -10.78 12.05 44.12
N LEU A 39 -11.39 12.98 44.85
CA LEU A 39 -10.68 13.80 45.84
C LEU A 39 -10.07 12.98 46.98
N LEU A 40 -10.75 11.93 47.42
CA LEU A 40 -10.30 11.10 48.54
C LEU A 40 -9.34 9.98 48.09
N LEU A 41 -9.50 9.43 46.87
CA LEU A 41 -8.71 8.31 46.38
C LEU A 41 -7.51 8.73 45.51
N SER A 42 -7.57 9.85 44.79
CA SER A 42 -6.50 10.30 43.88
C SER A 42 -5.55 11.35 44.48
N ASP A 43 -5.96 12.05 45.55
CA ASP A 43 -5.10 13.04 46.19
C ASP A 43 -4.10 12.35 47.15
N SER A 44 -2.80 12.54 46.90
CA SER A 44 -1.68 11.89 47.60
C SER A 44 -1.64 12.13 49.12
N LYS A 45 -2.29 13.19 49.59
CA LYS A 45 -2.39 13.53 51.01
C LYS A 45 -3.46 12.71 51.73
N TRP A 46 -4.64 12.58 51.12
CA TRP A 46 -5.78 11.90 51.76
C TRP A 46 -5.75 10.39 51.53
N SER A 47 -5.26 9.91 50.38
CA SER A 47 -5.15 8.47 50.08
C SER A 47 -4.25 7.69 51.06
N ASN A 48 -3.23 8.33 51.63
CA ASN A 48 -2.32 7.72 52.60
C ASN A 48 -2.87 7.72 54.05
N ASP A 49 -3.72 8.70 54.40
CA ASP A 49 -4.34 8.83 55.73
C ASP A 49 -5.74 8.17 55.81
N PHE A 50 -6.35 7.83 54.66
CA PHE A 50 -7.66 7.20 54.60
C PHE A 50 -7.55 5.69 54.88
N ASP A 51 -8.27 5.21 55.90
CA ASP A 51 -8.32 3.79 56.25
C ASP A 51 -8.86 2.95 55.06
N PRO A 52 -8.18 1.87 54.64
CA PRO A 52 -8.64 1.00 53.54
C PRO A 52 -10.07 0.46 53.73
N LYS A 53 -10.55 0.33 54.98
CA LYS A 53 -11.95 -0.04 55.24
C LYS A 53 -12.95 1.05 54.86
N LEU A 54 -12.58 2.33 55.01
CA LEU A 54 -13.42 3.44 54.58
C LEU A 54 -13.40 3.57 53.05
N GLN A 55 -12.28 3.23 52.40
CA GLN A 55 -12.23 3.14 50.94
C GLN A 55 -13.13 2.02 50.40
N SER A 56 -13.13 0.85 51.05
CA SER A 56 -14.02 -0.25 50.66
C SER A 56 -15.50 0.09 50.88
N LEU A 57 -15.85 0.70 52.02
CA LEU A 57 -17.22 1.16 52.30
C LEU A 57 -17.68 2.27 51.35
N LEU A 58 -16.78 3.18 50.97
CA LEU A 58 -17.09 4.24 50.00
C LEU A 58 -17.33 3.64 48.61
N SER A 59 -16.52 2.64 48.20
CA SER A 59 -16.74 1.91 46.96
C SER A 59 -18.03 1.07 46.97
N GLU A 60 -18.35 0.42 48.09
CA GLU A 60 -19.62 -0.31 48.26
C GLU A 60 -20.83 0.62 48.23
N LEU A 61 -20.74 1.78 48.89
CA LEU A 61 -21.78 2.80 48.87
C LEU A 61 -21.96 3.37 47.45
N GLU A 62 -20.87 3.65 46.75
CA GLU A 62 -20.87 4.11 45.36
C GLU A 62 -21.53 3.09 44.43
N LYS A 63 -21.16 1.80 44.55
CA LYS A 63 -21.78 0.70 43.80
C LYS A 63 -23.27 0.54 44.11
N GLY A 64 -23.63 0.62 45.40
CA GLY A 64 -25.02 0.52 45.86
C GLY A 64 -25.88 1.66 45.32
N LEU A 65 -25.40 2.90 45.39
CA LEU A 65 -26.09 4.07 44.84
C LEU A 65 -26.14 4.04 43.31
N GLY A 66 -25.05 3.60 42.65
CA GLY A 66 -24.99 3.43 41.21
C GLY A 66 -26.03 2.43 40.70
N SER A 67 -26.21 1.30 41.42
CA SER A 67 -27.23 0.30 41.07
C SER A 67 -28.66 0.86 41.10
N ILE A 68 -28.96 1.70 42.11
CA ILE A 68 -30.28 2.34 42.25
C ILE A 68 -30.50 3.40 41.18
N VAL A 69 -29.46 4.16 40.81
CA VAL A 69 -29.51 5.16 39.74
C VAL A 69 -29.71 4.50 38.38
N ARG A 70 -28.97 3.42 38.07
CA ARG A 70 -29.09 2.68 36.80
C ARG A 70 -30.43 1.95 36.66
N GLN A 71 -31.05 1.50 37.74
CA GLN A 71 -32.37 0.87 37.71
C GLN A 71 -33.54 1.88 37.58
N GLY A 72 -33.28 3.18 37.77
CA GLY A 72 -34.26 4.26 37.71
C GLY A 72 -35.15 4.33 38.95
N GLU A 73 -35.34 5.52 39.52
CA GLU A 73 -36.10 5.73 40.77
C GLU A 73 -37.61 5.39 40.69
N HIS A 74 -38.14 5.06 39.51
CA HIS A 74 -39.57 4.83 39.28
C HIS A 74 -39.95 3.36 39.08
N ASN A 75 -39.47 2.44 39.92
CA ASN A 75 -39.93 1.04 39.86
C ASN A 75 -40.50 0.46 41.16
N TYR A 76 -40.96 1.32 42.08
CA TYR A 76 -41.74 0.86 43.24
C TYR A 76 -43.26 0.88 43.03
N ASN A 77 -43.78 1.47 41.95
CA ASN A 77 -45.22 1.50 41.71
C ASN A 77 -45.60 1.25 40.24
N LYS A 78 -46.22 0.08 40.04
CA LYS A 78 -47.03 -0.41 38.91
C LYS A 78 -46.35 -1.36 37.91
N ASN A 79 -46.82 -2.60 37.99
CA ASN A 79 -46.98 -3.56 36.90
C ASN A 79 -47.34 -2.86 35.57
N ASP A 80 -46.79 -3.39 34.47
CA ASP A 80 -47.16 -3.13 33.06
C ASP A 80 -46.45 -2.00 32.28
N SER A 81 -45.16 -1.77 32.47
CA SER A 81 -44.35 -1.24 31.36
C SER A 81 -43.12 -2.11 31.09
N HIS A 82 -43.11 -2.74 29.91
CA HIS A 82 -41.97 -3.48 29.34
C HIS A 82 -40.80 -2.54 28.94
N GLU A 83 -40.80 -1.28 29.36
CA GLU A 83 -39.75 -0.32 29.01
C GLU A 83 -38.72 -0.27 30.12
N ILE A 84 -37.57 -0.88 29.84
CA ILE A 84 -36.41 -0.83 30.71
C ILE A 84 -35.85 0.61 30.68
N PRO A 85 -35.67 1.28 31.83
CA PRO A 85 -35.20 2.67 31.85
C PRO A 85 -33.77 2.77 31.30
N SER A 86 -33.62 3.48 30.18
CA SER A 86 -32.33 3.78 29.55
C SER A 86 -31.76 5.13 29.99
N ALA A 87 -32.58 6.04 30.53
CA ALA A 87 -32.23 7.44 30.72
C ALA A 87 -31.12 7.72 31.76
N SER A 88 -30.76 6.76 32.62
CA SER A 88 -29.72 6.92 33.64
C SER A 88 -28.39 6.28 33.28
N ILE A 89 -28.30 5.57 32.15
CA ILE A 89 -27.07 4.92 31.68
C ILE A 89 -26.32 5.91 30.77
N LEU A 90 -25.10 6.29 31.14
CA LEU A 90 -24.38 7.40 30.47
C LEU A 90 -23.07 6.96 29.80
N SER A 91 -22.59 5.74 30.09
CA SER A 91 -21.37 5.16 29.54
C SER A 91 -21.54 3.67 29.20
N PRO A 92 -20.72 3.11 28.29
CA PRO A 92 -20.79 1.67 27.98
C PRO A 92 -20.52 0.80 29.21
N SER A 93 -19.65 1.25 30.11
CA SER A 93 -19.38 0.59 31.40
C SER A 93 -20.61 0.58 32.31
N ASP A 94 -21.45 1.62 32.30
CA ASP A 94 -22.72 1.63 33.04
C ASP A 94 -23.74 0.62 32.50
N GLU A 95 -23.75 0.41 31.18
CA GLU A 95 -24.62 -0.56 30.51
C GLU A 95 -24.23 -1.99 30.89
N ILE A 96 -22.93 -2.29 30.95
CA ILE A 96 -22.41 -3.59 31.37
C ILE A 96 -22.74 -3.85 32.84
N GLN A 97 -22.50 -2.87 33.71
CA GLN A 97 -22.84 -2.97 35.13
C GLN A 97 -24.34 -3.18 35.35
N TYR A 98 -25.19 -2.58 34.52
CA TYR A 98 -26.63 -2.83 34.58
C TYR A 98 -26.99 -4.30 34.29
N TRP A 99 -26.38 -4.90 33.26
CA TRP A 99 -26.62 -6.31 32.92
C TRP A 99 -26.01 -7.26 33.95
N GLU A 100 -24.86 -6.90 34.54
CA GLU A 100 -24.26 -7.62 35.67
C GLU A 100 -25.22 -7.62 36.87
N GLU A 101 -25.76 -6.46 37.23
CA GLU A 101 -26.70 -6.31 38.34
C GLU A 101 -28.02 -7.07 38.09
N LEU A 102 -28.54 -7.05 36.87
CA LEU A 102 -29.69 -7.87 36.51
C LEU A 102 -29.40 -9.37 36.63
N SER A 103 -28.20 -9.81 36.26
CA SER A 103 -27.79 -11.21 36.41
C SER A 103 -27.65 -11.65 37.88
N GLN A 104 -27.42 -10.73 38.80
CA GLN A 104 -27.24 -11.05 40.22
C GLN A 104 -28.54 -10.88 41.02
N TYR A 105 -29.30 -9.82 40.74
CA TYR A 105 -30.42 -9.38 41.59
C TYR A 105 -31.81 -9.59 40.98
N ALA A 106 -31.94 -10.03 39.72
CA ALA A 106 -33.25 -10.31 39.14
C ALA A 106 -33.98 -11.45 39.87
N LYS A 107 -35.27 -11.23 40.13
CA LYS A 107 -36.17 -12.20 40.79
C LYS A 107 -36.65 -13.33 39.87
N ARG A 108 -36.63 -13.13 38.55
CA ARG A 108 -37.02 -14.14 37.54
C ARG A 108 -35.76 -14.80 36.97
N GLN A 109 -35.77 -16.14 36.92
CA GLN A 109 -34.66 -16.94 36.39
C GLN A 109 -34.36 -16.60 34.91
N ASP A 110 -35.40 -16.37 34.11
CA ASP A 110 -35.28 -16.02 32.69
C ASP A 110 -34.55 -14.68 32.46
N LEU A 111 -34.87 -13.66 33.27
CA LEU A 111 -34.20 -12.36 33.22
C LEU A 111 -32.75 -12.45 33.72
N ARG A 112 -32.47 -13.42 34.60
CA ARG A 112 -31.14 -13.69 35.12
C ARG A 112 -30.23 -14.31 34.06
N SER A 113 -30.72 -15.33 33.35
CA SER A 113 -30.01 -15.94 32.23
C SER A 113 -29.82 -14.96 31.06
N MET A 114 -30.84 -14.15 30.78
CA MET A 114 -30.76 -13.10 29.74
C MET A 114 -29.71 -12.04 30.10
N GLY A 115 -29.71 -11.56 31.35
CA GLY A 115 -28.72 -10.57 31.81
C GLY A 115 -27.29 -11.12 31.83
N ALA A 116 -27.09 -12.38 32.24
CA ALA A 116 -25.78 -13.03 32.21
C ALA A 116 -25.23 -13.16 30.78
N HIS A 117 -26.09 -13.52 29.82
CA HIS A 117 -25.66 -13.69 28.43
C HIS A 117 -25.36 -12.35 27.75
N PHE A 118 -26.17 -11.30 27.97
CA PHE A 118 -25.87 -9.96 27.47
C PHE A 118 -24.64 -9.36 28.12
N HIS A 119 -24.38 -9.63 29.40
CA HIS A 119 -23.15 -9.23 30.07
C HIS A 119 -21.92 -9.91 29.44
N GLU A 120 -21.96 -11.23 29.20
CA GLU A 120 -20.86 -11.98 28.57
C GLU A 120 -20.49 -11.41 27.19
N VAL A 121 -21.50 -11.09 26.37
CA VAL A 121 -21.28 -10.49 25.05
C VAL A 121 -20.72 -9.06 25.15
N LEU A 122 -21.17 -8.27 26.12
CA LEU A 122 -20.73 -6.87 26.30
C LEU A 122 -19.44 -6.70 27.10
N GLU A 123 -18.95 -7.73 27.82
CA GLU A 123 -17.75 -7.65 28.65
C GLU A 123 -16.48 -7.17 27.90
N PRO A 124 -16.19 -7.63 26.66
CA PRO A 124 -15.04 -7.15 25.89
C PRO A 124 -15.09 -5.63 25.68
N LEU A 125 -16.29 -5.09 25.43
CA LEU A 125 -16.52 -3.66 25.23
C LEU A 125 -16.09 -2.86 26.48
N GLY A 126 -16.47 -3.31 27.68
CA GLY A 126 -16.14 -2.61 28.92
C GLY A 126 -14.64 -2.45 29.13
N ARG A 127 -13.87 -3.52 28.89
CA ARG A 127 -12.41 -3.51 29.04
C ARG A 127 -11.74 -2.52 28.07
N GLU A 128 -12.22 -2.46 26.84
CA GLU A 128 -11.69 -1.55 25.83
C GLU A 128 -12.04 -0.08 26.13
N PHE A 129 -13.28 0.20 26.56
CA PHE A 129 -13.70 1.56 26.93
C PHE A 129 -13.06 2.08 28.22
N ASP A 130 -12.74 1.20 29.17
CA ASP A 130 -12.00 1.56 30.38
C ASP A 130 -10.53 1.91 30.05
N ASN A 131 -9.91 1.17 29.13
CA ASN A 131 -8.53 1.44 28.66
C ASN A 131 -8.45 2.61 27.66
N LEU A 132 -9.58 3.08 27.16
CA LEU A 132 -9.67 4.09 26.11
C LEU A 132 -8.92 5.38 26.45
N LYS A 133 -8.83 5.78 27.73
CA LYS A 133 -8.06 6.96 28.13
C LYS A 133 -6.56 6.85 27.85
N ASN A 134 -6.00 5.64 27.83
CA ASN A 134 -4.57 5.39 27.65
C ASN A 134 -4.17 5.24 26.19
N LEU A 135 -5.12 4.87 25.32
CA LEU A 135 -4.88 4.62 23.90
C LEU A 135 -4.49 5.88 23.13
N GLN A 136 -3.79 5.69 22.01
CA GLN A 136 -3.59 6.72 21.00
C GLN A 136 -4.87 6.92 20.18
N ILE A 137 -4.95 8.05 19.47
CA ILE A 137 -6.14 8.36 18.65
C ILE A 137 -6.31 7.31 17.53
N GLU A 138 -5.22 6.86 16.91
CA GLU A 138 -5.25 5.85 15.83
C GLU A 138 -5.83 4.50 16.28
N GLU A 139 -5.48 4.05 17.49
CA GLU A 139 -5.92 2.78 18.09
C GLU A 139 -7.43 2.75 18.40
N ALA A 140 -8.11 3.90 18.37
CA ALA A 140 -9.55 3.96 18.57
C ALA A 140 -10.34 3.30 17.42
N ILE A 141 -9.74 3.13 16.23
CA ILE A 141 -10.36 2.43 15.10
C ILE A 141 -10.51 0.93 15.42
N ASP A 142 -9.47 0.32 16.02
CA ASP A 142 -9.51 -1.09 16.42
C ASP A 142 -10.61 -1.35 17.45
N VAL A 143 -10.81 -0.42 18.39
CA VAL A 143 -11.92 -0.47 19.35
C VAL A 143 -13.28 -0.41 18.63
N LEU A 144 -13.42 0.38 17.56
CA LEU A 144 -14.66 0.42 16.77
C LEU A 144 -14.90 -0.89 16.01
N GLU A 145 -13.86 -1.55 15.49
CA GLU A 145 -14.01 -2.87 14.86
C GLU A 145 -14.51 -3.93 15.86
N SER A 146 -13.94 -3.92 17.07
CA SER A 146 -14.40 -4.75 18.18
C SER A 146 -15.85 -4.42 18.58
N CYS A 147 -16.19 -3.12 18.68
CA CYS A 147 -17.57 -2.67 18.89
C CYS A 147 -18.52 -3.22 17.82
N HIS A 148 -18.12 -3.22 16.54
CA HIS A 148 -18.95 -3.73 15.46
C HIS A 148 -19.26 -5.22 15.64
N ALA A 149 -18.25 -6.03 15.97
CA ALA A 149 -18.43 -7.45 16.23
C ALA A 149 -19.35 -7.70 17.44
N VAL A 150 -19.08 -7.04 18.57
CA VAL A 150 -19.86 -7.18 19.81
C VAL A 150 -21.32 -6.75 19.62
N LEU A 151 -21.57 -5.65 18.89
CA LEU A 151 -22.93 -5.17 18.63
C LEU A 151 -23.70 -6.08 17.69
N ASP A 152 -23.02 -6.67 16.69
CA ASP A 152 -23.63 -7.66 15.79
C ASP A 152 -23.97 -8.96 16.53
N ASP A 153 -23.06 -9.44 17.38
CA ASP A 153 -23.27 -10.62 18.23
C ASP A 153 -24.42 -10.37 19.22
N LEU A 154 -24.48 -9.19 19.84
CA LEU A 154 -25.56 -8.81 20.76
C LEU A 154 -26.94 -8.76 20.08
N TRP A 155 -26.98 -8.37 18.80
CA TRP A 155 -28.23 -8.33 18.04
C TRP A 155 -28.69 -9.71 17.54
N LYS A 156 -27.74 -10.61 17.24
CA LYS A 156 -28.01 -11.96 16.69
C LYS A 156 -28.24 -13.05 17.73
N VAL A 157 -28.41 -12.68 19.00
CA VAL A 157 -28.69 -13.63 20.08
C VAL A 157 -29.99 -14.41 19.78
N GLU A 158 -29.86 -15.71 19.51
CA GLU A 158 -30.98 -16.57 19.08
C GLU A 158 -32.08 -16.76 20.15
N GLN A 159 -31.73 -16.55 21.43
CA GLN A 159 -32.60 -16.89 22.57
C GLN A 159 -33.40 -15.68 23.10
N TRP A 160 -32.89 -14.45 22.96
CA TRP A 160 -33.45 -13.25 23.58
C TRP A 160 -33.26 -12.03 22.68
N ASN A 161 -34.34 -11.29 22.39
CA ASN A 161 -34.28 -10.12 21.53
C ASN A 161 -33.84 -8.88 22.33
N TYR A 162 -32.75 -8.25 21.90
CA TYR A 162 -32.31 -6.98 22.46
C TYR A 162 -33.23 -5.82 21.98
N PRO A 163 -33.79 -4.98 22.88
CA PRO A 163 -34.74 -3.94 22.49
C PRO A 163 -34.11 -2.87 21.58
N GLN A 164 -34.74 -2.59 20.44
CA GLN A 164 -34.26 -1.60 19.47
C GLN A 164 -34.03 -0.19 20.07
N LYS A 165 -34.92 0.30 20.95
CA LYS A 165 -34.75 1.60 21.64
C LYS A 165 -33.48 1.65 22.49
N ARG A 166 -33.11 0.51 23.09
CA ARG A 166 -31.91 0.38 23.91
C ARG A 166 -30.65 0.26 23.06
N MET A 167 -30.76 -0.33 21.86
CA MET A 167 -29.66 -0.36 20.89
C MET A 167 -29.35 1.05 20.35
N ASN A 168 -30.37 1.85 20.05
CA ASN A 168 -30.19 3.28 19.72
C ASN A 168 -29.47 4.03 20.84
N HIS A 169 -29.86 3.75 22.09
CA HIS A 169 -29.22 4.34 23.25
C HIS A 169 -27.76 3.90 23.42
N LEU A 170 -27.47 2.62 23.20
CA LEU A 170 -26.11 2.07 23.25
C LEU A 170 -25.22 2.69 22.16
N PHE A 171 -25.73 2.86 20.94
CA PHE A 171 -25.04 3.60 19.88
C PHE A 171 -24.73 5.03 20.31
N ASP A 172 -25.68 5.75 20.90
CA ASP A 172 -25.47 7.11 21.37
C ASP A 172 -24.43 7.17 22.49
N ILE A 173 -24.45 6.22 23.42
CA ILE A 173 -23.49 6.14 24.50
C ILE A 173 -22.08 5.90 23.96
N ILE A 174 -21.89 4.88 23.11
CA ILE A 174 -20.61 4.56 22.46
C ILE A 174 -20.08 5.78 21.71
N ALA A 175 -20.93 6.40 20.90
CA ALA A 175 -20.62 7.61 20.14
C ALA A 175 -20.23 8.79 21.05
N ASN A 176 -20.91 8.95 22.19
CA ASN A 176 -20.59 9.99 23.17
C ASN A 176 -19.25 9.74 23.88
N SER A 177 -18.95 8.50 24.27
CA SER A 177 -17.64 8.15 24.84
C SER A 177 -16.50 8.39 23.86
N MET A 178 -16.69 8.00 22.59
CA MET A 178 -15.72 8.25 21.52
C MET A 178 -15.52 9.75 21.28
N THR A 179 -16.63 10.51 21.25
CA THR A 179 -16.55 11.98 21.14
C THR A 179 -15.78 12.58 22.31
N ARG A 180 -16.06 12.17 23.56
CA ARG A 180 -15.35 12.66 24.75
C ARG A 180 -13.86 12.31 24.71
N PHE A 181 -13.50 11.14 24.21
CA PHE A 181 -12.12 10.73 24.02
C PHE A 181 -11.38 11.60 23.02
N ILE A 182 -11.97 11.82 21.84
CA ILE A 182 -11.44 12.75 20.84
C ILE A 182 -11.25 14.14 21.46
N GLN A 183 -12.24 14.63 22.20
CA GLN A 183 -12.15 15.92 22.89
C GLN A 183 -10.99 15.96 23.88
N PHE A 184 -10.88 14.95 24.75
CA PHE A 184 -9.84 14.88 25.76
C PHE A 184 -8.43 14.79 25.16
N LYS A 185 -8.23 13.93 24.15
CA LYS A 185 -6.91 13.74 23.52
C LYS A 185 -6.49 14.97 22.74
N ILE A 186 -7.38 15.58 21.95
CA ILE A 186 -7.02 16.81 21.21
C ILE A 186 -6.74 17.96 22.20
N SER A 187 -7.56 18.14 23.24
CA SER A 187 -7.36 19.21 24.23
C SER A 187 -6.12 19.04 25.11
N SER A 188 -5.71 17.80 25.43
CA SER A 188 -4.54 17.54 26.28
C SER A 188 -3.22 17.53 25.51
N SER A 189 -3.25 17.18 24.22
CA SER A 189 -2.05 16.99 23.41
C SER A 189 -1.52 18.27 22.75
N ILE A 190 -2.39 19.21 22.36
CA ILE A 190 -2.04 20.29 21.43
C ILE A 190 -2.85 21.57 21.71
N ASP A 191 -2.19 22.73 21.58
CA ASP A 191 -2.86 24.02 21.41
C ASP A 191 -3.19 24.24 19.92
N ILE A 192 -4.47 24.11 19.59
CA ILE A 192 -5.00 24.16 18.22
C ILE A 192 -4.49 25.38 17.45
N TRP A 193 -4.36 26.54 18.11
CA TRP A 193 -4.07 27.81 17.44
C TRP A 193 -2.58 28.11 17.35
N LYS A 194 -1.79 27.70 18.36
CA LYS A 194 -0.36 28.06 18.45
C LYS A 194 0.57 27.00 17.87
N ASP A 195 0.20 25.73 17.92
CA ASP A 195 1.10 24.65 17.50
C ASP A 195 1.33 24.57 15.98
N PRO A 196 2.37 23.85 15.52
CA PRO A 196 2.63 23.66 14.09
C PRO A 196 1.44 23.00 13.38
N PHE A 197 1.04 23.59 12.25
CA PHE A 197 -0.13 23.15 11.49
C PHE A 197 -0.11 21.65 11.13
N SER A 198 1.06 21.07 10.80
CA SER A 198 1.13 19.65 10.38
C SER A 198 0.68 18.70 11.50
N LYS A 199 1.01 19.01 12.76
CA LYS A 199 0.59 18.19 13.91
C LYS A 199 -0.91 18.36 14.19
N VAL A 200 -1.39 19.60 14.12
CA VAL A 200 -2.83 19.92 14.29
C VAL A 200 -3.67 19.28 13.18
N GLU A 201 -3.19 19.31 11.93
CA GLU A 201 -3.89 18.70 10.79
C GLU A 201 -4.01 17.18 10.94
N ALA A 202 -2.93 16.48 11.32
CA ALA A 202 -2.97 15.03 11.52
C ALA A 202 -4.01 14.63 12.58
N LEU A 203 -3.93 15.19 13.79
CA LEU A 203 -4.86 14.83 14.88
C LEU A 203 -6.32 15.22 14.58
N LEU A 204 -6.56 16.36 13.91
CA LEU A 204 -7.92 16.75 13.52
C LEU A 204 -8.48 15.82 12.43
N LEU A 205 -7.65 15.40 11.46
CA LEU A 205 -8.08 14.44 10.44
C LEU A 205 -8.37 13.07 11.02
N GLU A 206 -7.53 12.59 11.94
CA GLU A 206 -7.77 11.34 12.69
C GLU A 206 -9.07 11.41 13.50
N GLY A 207 -9.31 12.52 14.21
CA GLY A 207 -10.56 12.73 14.94
C GLY A 207 -11.80 12.76 14.02
N VAL A 208 -11.69 13.35 12.83
CA VAL A 208 -12.74 13.31 11.80
C VAL A 208 -12.94 11.88 11.29
N ASN A 209 -11.86 11.13 11.06
CA ASN A 209 -11.92 9.74 10.59
C ASN A 209 -12.65 8.84 11.59
N ILE A 210 -12.35 8.95 12.90
CA ILE A 210 -13.08 8.20 13.94
C ILE A 210 -14.57 8.56 13.95
N CYS A 211 -14.91 9.84 13.77
CA CYS A 211 -16.32 10.23 13.67
C CYS A 211 -17.03 9.61 12.46
N ASP A 212 -16.31 9.42 11.35
CA ASP A 212 -16.81 8.77 10.14
C ASP A 212 -16.93 7.25 10.33
N GLU A 213 -15.95 6.59 10.94
CA GLU A 213 -16.03 5.17 11.25
C GLU A 213 -17.17 4.85 12.23
N VAL A 214 -17.42 5.69 13.25
CA VAL A 214 -18.60 5.55 14.13
C VAL A 214 -19.89 5.64 13.34
N HIS A 215 -19.97 6.56 12.37
CA HIS A 215 -21.14 6.70 11.52
C HIS A 215 -21.32 5.50 10.60
N ASP A 216 -20.24 5.07 9.95
CA ASP A 216 -20.19 3.92 9.06
C ASP A 216 -20.57 2.63 9.78
N LEU A 217 -20.08 2.42 11.01
CA LEU A 217 -20.46 1.30 11.86
C LEU A 217 -21.97 1.27 12.10
N CYS A 218 -22.55 2.38 12.56
CA CYS A 218 -23.98 2.47 12.84
C CYS A 218 -24.81 2.27 11.57
N THR A 219 -24.39 2.85 10.44
CA THR A 219 -25.10 2.73 9.16
C THR A 219 -24.99 1.32 8.57
N LYS A 220 -23.80 0.70 8.55
CA LYS A 220 -23.59 -0.67 8.03
C LYS A 220 -24.42 -1.69 8.82
N LEU A 221 -24.39 -1.64 10.16
CA LEU A 221 -25.18 -2.55 11.00
C LEU A 221 -26.69 -2.39 10.75
N THR A 222 -27.19 -1.15 10.71
CA THR A 222 -28.62 -0.88 10.54
C THR A 222 -29.15 -1.05 9.11
N THR A 223 -28.30 -0.99 8.08
CA THR A 223 -28.73 -1.06 6.66
C THR A 223 -28.35 -2.36 5.94
N ILE A 224 -27.22 -2.99 6.28
CA ILE A 224 -26.70 -4.16 5.55
C ILE A 224 -26.93 -5.44 6.35
N TYR A 225 -26.58 -5.44 7.64
CA TYR A 225 -26.54 -6.67 8.43
C TYR A 225 -27.90 -7.02 9.05
N TRP A 226 -28.51 -6.10 9.79
CA TRP A 226 -29.72 -6.38 10.57
C TRP A 226 -31.04 -6.40 9.77
N PRO A 227 -31.20 -5.72 8.62
CA PRO A 227 -32.39 -5.90 7.78
C PRO A 227 -32.50 -7.29 7.16
N ASN A 228 -31.36 -7.95 6.94
CA ASN A 228 -31.28 -9.29 6.33
C ASN A 228 -31.39 -10.43 7.35
N TYR A 229 -31.52 -10.13 8.65
CA TYR A 229 -31.66 -11.12 9.71
C TYR A 229 -33.14 -11.52 9.88
N GLY A 230 -33.47 -12.75 9.49
CA GLY A 230 -34.84 -13.28 9.47
C GLY A 230 -35.61 -13.28 10.82
N PRO A 231 -34.98 -13.57 11.98
CA PRO A 231 -35.68 -13.63 13.27
C PRO A 231 -36.12 -12.28 13.84
N TYR A 232 -35.28 -11.24 13.70
CA TYR A 232 -35.53 -9.91 14.25
C TYR A 232 -34.94 -8.82 13.35
N GLN A 233 -35.79 -8.31 12.45
CA GLN A 233 -35.42 -7.26 11.50
C GLN A 233 -35.37 -5.88 12.18
N TRP A 234 -34.34 -5.11 11.85
CA TRP A 234 -34.28 -3.69 12.21
C TRP A 234 -35.45 -2.92 11.58
N LYS A 235 -36.29 -2.29 12.40
CA LYS A 235 -37.43 -1.49 11.94
C LYS A 235 -37.06 -0.01 11.95
N GLY A 236 -36.58 0.51 10.83
CA GLY A 236 -36.25 1.93 10.68
C GLY A 236 -35.24 2.20 9.57
N GLY A 237 -35.00 3.48 9.29
CA GLY A 237 -33.90 3.91 8.43
C GLY A 237 -32.54 3.81 9.11
N SER A 238 -31.49 4.20 8.39
CA SER A 238 -30.12 4.32 8.91
C SER A 238 -30.09 5.15 10.20
N TYR A 239 -29.47 4.61 11.25
CA TYR A 239 -29.27 5.32 12.51
C TYR A 239 -27.90 5.98 12.54
N ALA A 240 -27.86 7.25 12.93
CA ALA A 240 -26.63 8.04 13.00
C ALA A 240 -26.64 8.96 14.22
N PRO A 241 -25.70 8.79 15.16
CA PRO A 241 -25.60 9.64 16.35
C PRO A 241 -25.42 11.12 16.00
N GLU A 242 -26.35 11.97 16.42
CA GLU A 242 -26.38 13.39 16.01
C GLU A 242 -25.19 14.19 16.58
N ARG A 243 -24.73 13.83 17.79
CA ARG A 243 -23.59 14.48 18.45
C ARG A 243 -22.28 14.24 17.73
N THR A 244 -22.03 13.03 17.24
CA THR A 244 -20.82 12.71 16.46
C THR A 244 -20.80 13.48 15.15
N LYS A 245 -21.95 13.59 14.47
CA LYS A 245 -22.07 14.40 13.24
C LYS A 245 -21.76 15.89 13.50
N LYS A 246 -22.29 16.44 14.59
CA LYS A 246 -22.01 17.83 14.99
C LYS A 246 -20.56 18.05 15.38
N MET A 247 -19.95 17.09 16.08
CA MET A 247 -18.53 17.10 16.42
C MET A 247 -17.65 17.05 15.17
N LYS A 248 -17.96 16.15 14.22
CA LYS A 248 -17.29 16.06 12.92
C LYS A 248 -17.30 17.41 12.21
N ASN A 249 -18.47 18.03 12.07
CA ASN A 249 -18.62 19.33 11.44
C ASN A 249 -17.73 20.37 12.12
N ARG A 250 -17.74 20.40 13.46
CA ARG A 250 -16.90 21.31 14.23
C ARG A 250 -15.40 21.09 14.00
N LEU A 251 -14.92 19.84 14.00
CA LEU A 251 -13.51 19.54 13.70
C LEU A 251 -13.14 19.95 12.27
N THR A 252 -14.03 19.73 11.29
CA THR A 252 -13.81 20.15 9.90
C THR A 252 -13.77 21.67 9.75
N GLU A 253 -14.59 22.42 10.51
CA GLU A 253 -14.55 23.88 10.56
C GLU A 253 -13.24 24.39 11.16
N ILE A 254 -12.78 23.83 12.29
CA ILE A 254 -11.50 24.22 12.89
C ILE A 254 -10.35 23.96 11.90
N LEU A 255 -10.37 22.81 11.23
CA LEU A 255 -9.39 22.45 10.22
C LEU A 255 -9.45 23.39 9.01
N SER A 256 -10.63 23.84 8.57
CA SER A 256 -10.75 24.80 7.47
C SER A 256 -10.22 26.18 7.87
N LEU A 257 -10.50 26.66 9.10
CA LEU A 257 -9.96 27.92 9.63
C LEU A 257 -8.42 27.90 9.72
N ARG A 258 -7.84 26.79 10.18
CA ARG A 258 -6.38 26.64 10.24
C ARG A 258 -5.76 26.51 8.85
N LYS A 259 -6.43 25.83 7.91
CA LYS A 259 -6.01 25.73 6.51
C LYS A 259 -6.03 27.08 5.81
N THR A 260 -7.09 27.85 5.95
CA THR A 260 -7.18 29.20 5.37
C THR A 260 -6.05 30.08 5.89
N TYR A 261 -5.81 30.10 7.20
CA TYR A 261 -4.70 30.84 7.78
C TYR A 261 -3.33 30.42 7.22
N LYS A 262 -3.07 29.10 7.14
CA LYS A 262 -1.83 28.58 6.54
C LYS A 262 -1.68 29.00 5.08
N GLN A 263 -2.76 28.94 4.29
CA GLN A 263 -2.73 29.31 2.88
C GLN A 263 -2.48 30.81 2.70
N ILE A 264 -3.06 31.66 3.55
CA ILE A 264 -2.83 33.11 3.54
C ILE A 264 -1.39 33.43 3.93
N THR A 265 -0.92 32.87 5.04
CA THR A 265 0.48 33.08 5.46
C THR A 265 1.44 32.62 4.38
N GLN A 266 1.25 31.46 3.75
CA GLN A 266 2.12 31.00 2.65
C GLN A 266 2.18 31.98 1.46
N LEU A 267 1.15 32.77 1.20
CA LEU A 267 1.09 33.72 0.08
C LEU A 267 1.58 35.13 0.43
N LEU A 268 1.54 35.52 1.72
CA LEU A 268 1.97 36.82 2.21
C LEU A 268 3.45 36.81 2.64
N SER A 269 4.17 37.90 2.36
CA SER A 269 5.53 38.12 2.87
C SER A 269 5.52 38.46 4.36
N GLU A 270 6.66 38.38 5.04
CA GLU A 270 6.75 38.67 6.48
C GLU A 270 6.35 40.12 6.81
N ASP A 271 6.68 41.08 5.95
CA ASP A 271 6.31 42.49 6.11
C ASP A 271 4.79 42.71 6.00
N GLU A 272 4.14 42.10 5.00
CA GLU A 272 2.69 42.19 4.81
C GLU A 272 1.92 41.51 5.95
N ARG A 273 2.48 40.44 6.52
CA ARG A 273 1.88 39.76 7.68
C ARG A 273 1.84 40.65 8.92
N LEU A 274 2.88 41.47 9.11
CA LEU A 274 2.98 42.44 10.19
C LEU A 274 2.06 43.65 9.94
N GLU A 275 2.02 44.17 8.72
CA GLU A 275 1.13 45.28 8.34
C GLU A 275 -0.36 44.93 8.50
N LEU A 276 -0.74 43.69 8.16
CA LEU A 276 -2.11 43.21 8.21
C LEU A 276 -2.49 42.58 9.57
N GLN A 277 -1.60 42.63 10.57
CA GLN A 277 -1.77 41.98 11.89
C GLN A 277 -2.26 40.53 11.81
N THR A 278 -1.81 39.80 10.79
CA THR A 278 -2.30 38.44 10.53
C THR A 278 -1.98 37.47 11.66
N SER A 279 -0.91 37.71 12.42
CA SER A 279 -0.54 36.93 13.61
C SER A 279 -1.63 36.90 14.69
N ASN A 280 -2.41 37.98 14.81
CA ASN A 280 -3.36 38.17 15.91
C ASN A 280 -4.78 37.76 15.55
N ILE A 281 -5.00 37.26 14.32
CA ILE A 281 -6.35 36.92 13.85
C ILE A 281 -6.98 35.82 14.72
N PHE A 282 -6.19 34.92 15.31
CA PHE A 282 -6.69 33.89 16.23
C PHE A 282 -6.98 34.38 17.65
N GLU A 283 -6.56 35.59 18.06
CA GLU A 283 -6.90 36.16 19.38
C GLU A 283 -8.41 36.33 19.54
N HIS A 284 -9.15 36.46 18.44
CA HIS A 284 -10.62 36.46 18.42
C HIS A 284 -11.23 35.15 18.94
N PHE A 285 -10.48 34.05 19.00
CA PHE A 285 -10.91 32.77 19.58
C PHE A 285 -10.43 32.55 21.01
N GLU A 286 -9.67 33.49 21.57
CA GLU A 286 -9.14 33.38 22.93
C GLU A 286 -10.27 33.37 23.97
N GLY A 287 -10.17 32.47 24.95
CA GLY A 287 -11.17 32.23 25.98
C GLY A 287 -12.32 31.27 25.61
N MET A 288 -12.36 30.72 24.40
CA MET A 288 -13.32 29.68 23.99
C MET A 288 -12.59 28.37 23.68
N ASN A 289 -13.02 27.27 24.31
CA ASN A 289 -12.53 25.94 23.94
C ASN A 289 -13.14 25.51 22.60
N PRO A 290 -12.36 25.40 21.51
CA PRO A 290 -12.92 25.14 20.18
C PRO A 290 -13.50 23.73 20.04
N ILE A 291 -12.97 22.78 20.82
CA ILE A 291 -13.21 21.34 20.67
C ILE A 291 -14.50 20.89 21.40
N HIS A 292 -14.85 21.55 22.50
CA HIS A 292 -16.06 21.22 23.25
C HIS A 292 -17.31 21.77 22.53
N TYR A 293 -17.93 20.90 21.74
CA TYR A 293 -19.20 21.20 21.11
C TYR A 293 -20.34 21.12 22.14
N ASN A 294 -21.06 22.23 22.32
CA ASN A 294 -22.32 22.26 23.04
C ASN A 294 -23.34 23.05 22.19
N PRO A 295 -24.56 22.51 21.93
CA PRO A 295 -25.59 23.24 21.19
C PRO A 295 -25.86 24.66 21.70
N TYR A 296 -25.72 24.90 23.01
CA TYR A 296 -25.92 26.23 23.61
C TYR A 296 -24.78 27.22 23.35
N THR A 297 -23.57 26.76 23.03
CA THR A 297 -22.40 27.61 22.73
C THR A 297 -22.14 27.76 21.23
N ASP A 298 -22.92 27.08 20.38
CA ASP A 298 -22.75 27.10 18.92
C ASP A 298 -22.97 28.50 18.32
N SER A 299 -23.94 29.26 18.85
CA SER A 299 -24.18 30.65 18.42
C SER A 299 -22.97 31.55 18.71
N GLN A 300 -22.35 31.38 19.88
CA GLN A 300 -21.14 32.11 20.25
C GLN A 300 -19.98 31.73 19.33
N TRP A 301 -19.79 30.45 19.02
CA TRP A 301 -18.78 30.01 18.06
C TRP A 301 -18.98 30.66 16.68
N ARG A 302 -20.18 30.56 16.12
CA ARG A 302 -20.48 31.14 14.80
C ARG A 302 -20.18 32.63 14.76
N SER A 303 -20.49 33.37 15.84
CA SER A 303 -20.15 34.79 15.93
C SER A 303 -18.63 35.06 15.94
N ARG A 304 -17.82 34.19 16.58
CA ARG A 304 -16.35 34.30 16.56
C ARG A 304 -15.78 33.94 15.18
N VAL A 305 -16.33 32.92 14.52
CA VAL A 305 -15.98 32.57 13.13
C VAL A 305 -16.29 33.73 12.18
N GLN A 306 -17.44 34.38 12.33
CA GLN A 306 -17.79 35.55 11.53
C GLN A 306 -16.79 36.71 11.73
N ARG A 307 -16.38 36.99 12.99
CA ARG A 307 -15.35 38.01 13.27
C ARG A 307 -14.00 37.66 12.66
N PHE A 308 -13.63 36.38 12.66
CA PHE A 308 -12.43 35.90 11.98
C PHE A 308 -12.52 36.12 10.46
N GLU A 309 -13.67 35.86 9.84
CA GLU A 309 -13.91 36.12 8.42
C GLU A 309 -13.87 37.62 8.08
N GLU A 310 -14.50 38.46 8.91
CA GLU A 310 -14.48 39.92 8.77
C GLU A 310 -13.05 40.47 8.87
N GLY A 311 -12.27 40.00 9.85
CA GLY A 311 -10.86 40.38 10.00
C GLY A 311 -9.97 39.94 8.84
N LEU A 312 -10.37 38.91 8.09
CA LEU A 312 -9.63 38.44 6.92
C LEU A 312 -10.01 39.18 5.63
N SER A 313 -11.19 39.78 5.55
CA SER A 313 -11.66 40.51 4.36
C SER A 313 -10.66 41.50 3.73
N PRO A 314 -9.88 42.32 4.47
CA PRO A 314 -8.87 43.21 3.85
C PRO A 314 -7.70 42.43 3.21
N THR A 315 -7.35 41.27 3.79
CA THR A 315 -6.26 40.41 3.28
C THR A 315 -6.68 39.64 2.03
N GLU A 316 -7.98 39.40 1.85
CA GLU A 316 -8.51 38.56 0.77
C GLU A 316 -8.25 39.14 -0.61
N ASN A 317 -8.32 40.46 -0.79
CA ASN A 317 -8.06 41.10 -2.09
C ASN A 317 -6.59 40.95 -2.50
N LEU A 318 -5.65 41.24 -1.59
CA LEU A 318 -4.21 41.09 -1.84
C LEU A 318 -3.83 39.63 -2.11
N VAL A 319 -4.38 38.71 -1.31
CA VAL A 319 -4.18 37.27 -1.50
C VAL A 319 -4.78 36.81 -2.82
N SER A 320 -5.96 37.32 -3.21
CA SER A 320 -6.58 37.02 -4.51
C SER A 320 -5.68 37.42 -5.67
N ASP A 321 -5.11 38.62 -5.65
CA ASP A 321 -4.23 39.11 -6.72
C ASP A 321 -2.94 38.30 -6.83
N LYS A 322 -2.31 37.98 -5.70
CA LYS A 322 -1.13 37.10 -5.68
C LYS A 322 -1.45 35.71 -6.21
N LEU A 323 -2.54 35.12 -5.72
CA LEU A 323 -2.99 33.80 -6.13
C LEU A 323 -3.35 33.80 -7.63
N LYS A 324 -3.94 34.87 -8.14
CA LYS A 324 -4.20 35.08 -9.57
C LYS A 324 -2.93 35.00 -10.40
N HIS A 325 -1.86 35.68 -9.98
CA HIS A 325 -0.56 35.60 -10.64
C HIS A 325 0.05 34.19 -10.58
N TYR A 326 -0.02 33.53 -9.42
CA TYR A 326 0.44 32.15 -9.26
C TYR A 326 -0.34 31.16 -10.15
N LEU A 327 -1.66 31.27 -10.19
CA LEU A 327 -2.51 30.40 -11.01
C LEU A 327 -2.34 30.67 -12.51
N LYS A 328 -2.14 31.93 -12.93
CA LYS A 328 -1.78 32.25 -14.32
C LYS A 328 -0.46 31.61 -14.73
N LYS A 329 0.54 31.58 -13.85
CA LYS A 329 1.80 30.87 -14.11
C LYS A 329 1.57 29.35 -14.21
N ALA A 330 0.76 28.78 -13.32
CA ALA A 330 0.36 27.36 -13.36
C ALA A 330 -0.50 27.03 -14.60
N HIS A 331 -1.17 28.01 -15.20
CA HIS A 331 -1.88 27.86 -16.47
C HIS A 331 -0.94 27.59 -17.67
N SER A 332 0.38 27.69 -17.53
CA SER A 332 1.29 27.15 -18.56
C SER A 332 1.43 25.62 -18.49
N SER A 333 1.02 25.00 -17.38
CA SER A 333 1.23 23.58 -17.10
C SER A 333 0.05 22.70 -17.56
N HIS A 334 0.27 21.37 -17.56
CA HIS A 334 -0.74 20.35 -17.91
C HIS A 334 -2.03 20.50 -17.06
N ALA A 335 -3.20 20.14 -17.62
CA ALA A 335 -4.51 20.32 -16.97
C ALA A 335 -4.58 19.74 -15.54
N ILE A 336 -4.06 18.52 -15.34
CA ILE A 336 -4.00 17.87 -14.01
C ILE A 336 -3.07 18.63 -13.05
N GLN A 337 -1.94 19.15 -13.52
CA GLN A 337 -1.02 19.91 -12.65
C GLN A 337 -1.64 21.25 -12.25
N ALA A 338 -2.34 21.92 -13.18
CA ALA A 338 -3.12 23.10 -12.86
C ALA A 338 -4.20 22.77 -11.81
N LEU A 339 -4.93 21.66 -11.94
CA LEU A 339 -5.90 21.21 -10.94
C LEU A 339 -5.26 21.00 -9.55
N GLN A 340 -4.05 20.43 -9.47
CA GLN A 340 -3.35 20.24 -8.20
C GLN A 340 -2.99 21.56 -7.50
N GLU A 341 -2.60 22.59 -8.26
CA GLU A 341 -2.36 23.92 -7.68
C GLU A 341 -3.66 24.55 -7.16
N PHE A 342 -4.78 24.39 -7.88
CA PHE A 342 -6.08 24.83 -7.37
C PHE A 342 -6.47 24.06 -6.10
N LYS A 343 -6.26 22.72 -6.06
CA LYS A 343 -6.48 21.89 -4.86
C LYS A 343 -5.71 22.35 -3.65
N ARG A 344 -4.45 22.77 -3.85
CA ARG A 344 -3.58 23.25 -2.78
C ARG A 344 -4.19 24.47 -2.06
N TYR A 345 -4.90 25.33 -2.79
CA TYR A 345 -5.55 26.53 -2.27
C TYR A 345 -7.08 26.42 -2.17
N LYS A 346 -7.61 25.18 -2.08
CA LYS A 346 -9.07 24.92 -2.10
C LYS A 346 -9.88 25.70 -1.07
N GLU A 347 -9.35 25.90 0.14
CA GLU A 347 -10.09 26.57 1.22
C GLU A 347 -10.16 28.09 1.00
N LEU A 348 -9.17 28.68 0.34
CA LEU A 348 -9.26 30.07 -0.12
C LEU A 348 -10.25 30.22 -1.26
N ILE A 349 -10.23 29.32 -2.24
CA ILE A 349 -11.09 29.41 -3.43
C ILE A 349 -12.58 29.22 -3.06
N LYS A 350 -12.90 28.47 -1.99
CA LYS A 350 -14.28 28.37 -1.47
C LYS A 350 -14.85 29.70 -0.95
N ARG A 351 -14.00 30.69 -0.64
CA ARG A 351 -14.47 31.98 -0.13
C ARG A 351 -15.04 32.82 -1.26
N LYS A 352 -16.23 33.36 -1.05
CA LYS A 352 -17.01 34.05 -2.10
C LYS A 352 -16.29 35.25 -2.72
N SER A 353 -15.53 36.01 -1.94
CA SER A 353 -14.72 37.16 -2.39
C SER A 353 -13.61 36.72 -3.34
N ILE A 354 -12.80 35.75 -2.90
CA ILE A 354 -11.68 35.18 -3.66
C ILE A 354 -12.19 34.45 -4.91
N ALA A 355 -13.27 33.67 -4.78
CA ALA A 355 -13.91 32.96 -5.89
C ALA A 355 -14.27 33.92 -7.04
N LYS A 356 -14.92 35.05 -6.72
CA LYS A 356 -15.28 36.08 -7.70
C LYS A 356 -14.07 36.73 -8.37
N ASN A 357 -13.02 37.03 -7.60
CA ASN A 357 -11.81 37.65 -8.14
C ASN A 357 -11.04 36.72 -9.10
N LEU A 358 -11.25 35.40 -8.97
CA LEU A 358 -10.62 34.33 -9.75
C LEU A 358 -11.54 33.71 -10.81
N ASP A 359 -12.69 34.32 -11.12
CA ASP A 359 -13.65 33.73 -12.06
C ASP A 359 -13.01 33.44 -13.44
N VAL A 360 -12.17 34.36 -13.94
CA VAL A 360 -11.45 34.16 -15.21
C VAL A 360 -10.51 32.95 -15.14
N GLU A 361 -9.76 32.80 -14.05
CA GLU A 361 -8.84 31.69 -13.85
C GLU A 361 -9.58 30.35 -13.65
N ARG A 362 -10.74 30.37 -12.96
CA ARG A 362 -11.62 29.20 -12.78
C ARG A 362 -12.23 28.75 -14.11
N GLU A 363 -12.71 29.69 -14.93
CA GLU A 363 -13.19 29.41 -16.29
C GLU A 363 -12.06 28.87 -17.17
N SER A 364 -10.88 29.45 -17.07
CA SER A 364 -9.69 29.00 -17.81
C SER A 364 -9.24 27.59 -17.42
N LEU A 365 -9.33 27.21 -16.14
CA LEU A 365 -9.15 25.83 -15.68
C LEU A 365 -10.24 24.92 -16.24
N LEU A 366 -11.50 25.34 -16.20
CA LEU A 366 -12.62 24.56 -16.73
C LEU A 366 -12.44 24.28 -18.24
N SER A 367 -12.07 25.28 -19.03
CA SER A 367 -11.80 25.10 -20.46
C SER A 367 -10.67 24.09 -20.70
N LYS A 368 -9.62 24.09 -19.86
CA LYS A 368 -8.56 23.08 -19.92
C LYS A 368 -9.02 21.68 -19.53
N LEU A 369 -9.88 21.56 -18.52
CA LEU A 369 -10.44 20.28 -18.10
C LEU A 369 -11.38 19.72 -19.17
N GLN A 370 -12.15 20.58 -19.84
CA GLN A 370 -12.96 20.24 -21.01
C GLN A 370 -12.07 19.78 -22.18
N GLU A 371 -10.98 20.49 -22.47
CA GLU A 371 -10.03 20.10 -23.52
C GLU A 371 -9.35 18.76 -23.18
N TYR A 372 -8.98 18.57 -21.91
CA TYR A 372 -8.42 17.31 -21.42
C TYR A 372 -9.41 16.15 -21.58
N LEU A 373 -10.66 16.32 -21.12
CA LEU A 373 -11.71 15.32 -21.29
C LEU A 373 -11.94 15.00 -22.78
N ARG A 374 -11.96 16.01 -23.64
CA ARG A 374 -12.11 15.81 -25.09
C ARG A 374 -10.95 15.00 -25.68
N LYS A 375 -9.71 15.30 -25.28
CA LYS A 375 -8.52 14.54 -25.70
C LYS A 375 -8.59 13.09 -25.23
N GLU A 376 -8.96 12.85 -23.96
CA GLU A 376 -9.10 11.50 -23.43
C GLU A 376 -10.25 10.72 -24.10
N LYS A 377 -11.38 11.37 -24.41
CA LYS A 377 -12.47 10.77 -25.19
C LYS A 377 -12.03 10.38 -26.60
N VAL A 378 -11.26 11.23 -27.28
CA VAL A 378 -10.71 10.91 -28.61
C VAL A 378 -9.71 9.75 -28.51
N ASN A 379 -8.79 9.78 -27.54
CA ASN A 379 -7.84 8.70 -27.31
C ASN A 379 -8.53 7.36 -26.98
N PHE A 380 -9.65 7.41 -26.27
CA PHE A 380 -10.49 6.25 -25.97
C PHE A 380 -11.19 5.71 -27.22
N ASN A 381 -11.80 6.59 -28.01
CA ASN A 381 -12.53 6.22 -29.23
C ASN A 381 -11.61 5.73 -30.37
N ASP A 382 -10.38 6.23 -30.44
CA ASP A 382 -9.40 5.81 -31.45
C ASP A 382 -8.87 4.37 -31.22
N GLY A 383 -9.35 3.65 -30.20
CA GLY A 383 -9.14 2.21 -30.00
C GLY A 383 -7.70 1.79 -29.68
N ASN A 384 -6.76 2.73 -29.69
CA ASN A 384 -5.37 2.55 -29.33
C ASN A 384 -5.06 3.50 -28.18
N PRO A 385 -5.35 3.09 -26.92
CA PRO A 385 -4.74 3.80 -25.83
C PRO A 385 -3.23 3.58 -26.05
N LYS A 386 -2.48 4.65 -26.37
CA LYS A 386 -1.01 4.65 -26.44
C LYS A 386 -0.46 4.46 -25.02
N VAL A 387 -0.87 3.39 -24.36
CA VAL A 387 -0.40 2.99 -23.05
C VAL A 387 0.94 2.34 -23.30
N PRO A 388 2.01 2.79 -22.63
CA PRO A 388 3.23 2.01 -22.55
C PRO A 388 2.80 0.61 -22.07
N SER A 389 3.02 -0.41 -22.89
CA SER A 389 2.79 -1.78 -22.44
C SER A 389 3.59 -1.96 -21.15
N LEU A 390 2.89 -2.31 -20.06
CA LEU A 390 3.57 -2.81 -18.88
C LEU A 390 4.42 -3.97 -19.40
N LYS A 391 5.75 -3.83 -19.35
CA LYS A 391 6.72 -4.74 -19.99
C LYS A 391 6.54 -6.21 -19.57
N ASP A 392 5.74 -6.46 -18.54
CA ASP A 392 5.48 -7.75 -17.90
C ASP A 392 4.06 -8.34 -18.11
N VAL A 393 3.12 -7.63 -18.77
CA VAL A 393 1.74 -8.09 -19.00
C VAL A 393 1.52 -8.35 -20.50
N GLN A 394 1.25 -9.60 -20.86
CA GLN A 394 1.12 -10.04 -22.25
C GLN A 394 -0.29 -9.81 -22.81
N SER A 395 -1.35 -9.79 -21.99
CA SER A 395 -2.69 -9.52 -22.51
C SER A 395 -2.97 -8.02 -22.69
N PRO A 396 -3.45 -7.61 -23.87
CA PRO A 396 -3.90 -6.24 -24.09
C PRO A 396 -5.11 -5.90 -23.20
N THR A 397 -5.96 -6.89 -22.90
CA THR A 397 -7.19 -6.73 -22.11
C THR A 397 -6.93 -6.23 -20.69
N ILE A 398 -5.93 -6.76 -19.99
CA ILE A 398 -5.63 -6.33 -18.61
C ILE A 398 -4.92 -4.99 -18.57
N ASN A 399 -4.09 -4.70 -19.56
CA ASN A 399 -3.49 -3.38 -19.70
C ASN A 399 -4.59 -2.31 -19.92
N ASN A 400 -5.61 -2.63 -20.72
CA ASN A 400 -6.79 -1.79 -20.89
C ASN A 400 -7.55 -1.60 -19.56
N VAL A 401 -7.87 -2.69 -18.84
CA VAL A 401 -8.55 -2.62 -17.53
C VAL A 401 -7.80 -1.72 -16.53
N TYR A 402 -6.48 -1.84 -16.46
CA TYR A 402 -5.65 -1.01 -15.59
C TYR A 402 -5.67 0.47 -15.99
N PHE A 403 -5.49 0.75 -17.28
CA PHE A 403 -5.52 2.10 -17.80
C PHE A 403 -6.88 2.77 -17.57
N ILE A 404 -7.97 2.05 -17.83
CA ILE A 404 -9.33 2.52 -17.56
C ILE A 404 -9.50 2.84 -16.09
N ARG A 405 -9.05 1.96 -15.18
CA ARG A 405 -9.14 2.20 -13.74
C ARG A 405 -8.37 3.46 -13.32
N GLN A 406 -7.19 3.68 -13.89
CA GLN A 406 -6.41 4.88 -13.64
C GLN A 406 -7.10 6.14 -14.18
N LEU A 407 -7.66 6.06 -15.39
CA LEU A 407 -8.40 7.17 -16.01
C LEU A 407 -9.67 7.48 -15.21
N HIS A 408 -10.43 6.46 -14.82
CA HIS A 408 -11.62 6.56 -13.98
C HIS A 408 -11.30 7.29 -12.66
N ALA A 409 -10.25 6.87 -11.94
CA ALA A 409 -9.84 7.52 -10.70
C ALA A 409 -9.44 8.99 -10.92
N LYS A 410 -8.77 9.33 -12.02
CA LYS A 410 -8.44 10.72 -12.38
C LYS A 410 -9.69 11.56 -12.68
N LEU A 411 -10.67 10.99 -13.38
CA LEU A 411 -11.92 11.68 -13.72
C LEU A 411 -12.81 11.89 -12.50
N GLU A 412 -12.94 10.90 -11.63
CA GLU A 412 -13.62 11.05 -10.33
C GLU A 412 -12.95 12.13 -9.47
N ASP A 413 -11.62 12.19 -9.50
CA ASP A 413 -10.87 13.21 -8.78
C ASP A 413 -11.12 14.62 -9.35
N ILE A 414 -11.19 14.75 -10.68
CA ILE A 414 -11.61 16.00 -11.35
C ILE A 414 -13.03 16.38 -10.94
N GLN A 415 -13.96 15.43 -10.96
CA GLN A 415 -15.36 15.65 -10.60
C GLN A 415 -15.49 16.14 -9.15
N ARG A 416 -14.93 15.40 -8.18
CA ARG A 416 -14.96 15.77 -6.75
C ARG A 416 -14.36 17.14 -6.50
N THR A 417 -13.26 17.46 -7.18
CA THR A 417 -12.58 18.73 -7.01
C THR A 417 -13.36 19.88 -7.63
N GLY A 418 -13.86 19.70 -8.85
CA GLY A 418 -14.62 20.74 -9.53
C GLY A 418 -16.00 20.96 -8.92
N GLU A 419 -16.65 19.94 -8.34
CA GLU A 419 -17.84 20.13 -7.51
C GLU A 419 -17.54 21.06 -6.33
N THR A 420 -16.36 20.99 -5.72
CA THR A 420 -16.06 21.93 -4.61
C THR A 420 -15.71 23.35 -5.05
N MET A 421 -15.21 23.54 -6.28
CA MET A 421 -14.58 24.79 -6.72
C MET A 421 -15.29 25.52 -7.85
N LEU A 422 -16.16 24.86 -8.61
CA LEU A 422 -16.67 25.35 -9.90
C LEU A 422 -18.21 25.27 -10.00
N LEU A 423 -18.92 24.83 -8.94
CA LEU A 423 -20.39 24.73 -8.92
C LEU A 423 -21.13 26.01 -9.34
N ASP A 424 -20.54 27.17 -9.04
CA ASP A 424 -21.15 28.47 -9.35
C ASP A 424 -21.14 28.79 -10.86
N LEU A 425 -20.28 28.13 -11.64
CA LEU A 425 -20.16 28.35 -13.07
C LEU A 425 -21.25 27.57 -13.82
N SER A 426 -21.99 28.25 -14.69
CA SER A 426 -23.04 27.62 -15.51
C SER A 426 -22.49 26.51 -16.41
N SER A 427 -21.28 26.69 -16.94
CA SER A 427 -20.58 25.73 -17.79
C SER A 427 -20.11 24.47 -17.04
N TRP A 428 -20.03 24.49 -15.71
CA TRP A 428 -19.64 23.33 -14.92
C TRP A 428 -20.69 22.22 -14.99
N LYS A 429 -21.99 22.56 -14.93
CA LYS A 429 -23.07 21.56 -14.94
C LYS A 429 -23.04 20.70 -16.21
N LEU A 430 -22.88 21.34 -17.36
CA LEU A 430 -22.76 20.63 -18.65
C LEU A 430 -21.51 19.74 -18.70
N PHE A 431 -20.41 20.21 -18.12
CA PHE A 431 -19.17 19.43 -18.05
C PHE A 431 -19.28 18.24 -17.07
N ASP A 432 -19.94 18.43 -15.92
CA ASP A 432 -20.20 17.38 -14.93
C ASP A 432 -21.08 16.26 -15.51
N GLU A 433 -22.11 16.60 -16.28
CA GLU A 433 -22.90 15.62 -17.02
C GLU A 433 -22.04 14.85 -18.03
N GLN A 434 -21.17 15.54 -18.79
CA GLN A 434 -20.25 14.91 -19.74
C GLN A 434 -19.19 14.02 -19.06
N LEU A 435 -18.75 14.38 -17.85
CA LEU A 435 -17.84 13.60 -17.02
C LEU A 435 -18.53 12.34 -16.52
N LYS A 436 -19.73 12.46 -15.93
CA LYS A 436 -20.53 11.33 -15.44
C LYS A 436 -20.84 10.34 -16.54
N GLN A 437 -21.22 10.82 -17.72
CA GLN A 437 -21.44 9.97 -18.88
C GLN A 437 -20.17 9.21 -19.27
N PHE A 438 -19.02 9.89 -19.33
CA PHE A 438 -17.76 9.24 -19.70
C PHE A 438 -17.27 8.24 -18.63
N ILE A 439 -17.45 8.56 -17.35
CA ILE A 439 -17.15 7.65 -16.24
C ILE A 439 -18.02 6.39 -16.34
N ALA A 440 -19.31 6.54 -16.68
CA ALA A 440 -20.22 5.42 -16.91
C ALA A 440 -19.76 4.56 -18.11
N GLU A 441 -19.46 5.18 -19.26
CA GLU A 441 -18.93 4.52 -20.45
C GLU A 441 -17.64 3.74 -20.15
N LEU A 442 -16.71 4.32 -19.37
CA LEU A 442 -15.49 3.66 -18.92
C LEU A 442 -15.78 2.47 -18.00
N SER A 443 -16.76 2.58 -17.11
CA SER A 443 -17.15 1.50 -16.19
C SER A 443 -17.79 0.32 -16.93
N GLU A 444 -18.58 0.59 -17.97
CA GLU A 444 -19.18 -0.42 -18.84
C GLU A 444 -18.10 -1.12 -19.66
N TYR A 445 -17.23 -0.35 -20.31
CA TYR A 445 -16.09 -0.91 -21.05
C TYR A 445 -15.15 -1.73 -20.15
N GLN A 446 -14.92 -1.31 -18.90
CA GLN A 446 -14.13 -2.09 -17.94
C GLN A 446 -14.77 -3.45 -17.64
N LYS A 447 -16.10 -3.50 -17.48
CA LYS A 447 -16.84 -4.75 -17.28
C LYS A 447 -16.78 -5.63 -18.52
N ASP A 448 -17.00 -5.07 -19.71
CA ASP A 448 -16.94 -5.82 -20.97
C ASP A 448 -15.55 -6.44 -21.23
N GLN A 449 -14.48 -5.69 -20.95
CA GLN A 449 -13.11 -6.20 -21.07
C GLN A 449 -12.84 -7.32 -20.06
N PHE A 450 -13.31 -7.17 -18.82
CA PHE A 450 -13.18 -8.21 -17.80
C PHE A 450 -13.99 -9.47 -18.18
N ASP A 451 -15.23 -9.31 -18.61
CA ASP A 451 -16.11 -10.41 -19.01
C ASP A 451 -15.59 -11.12 -20.26
N SER A 452 -15.03 -10.38 -21.23
CA SER A 452 -14.32 -10.98 -22.36
C SER A 452 -13.12 -11.78 -21.89
N TRP A 453 -12.28 -11.24 -21.00
CA TRP A 453 -11.14 -11.96 -20.45
C TRP A 453 -11.57 -13.22 -19.70
N VAL A 454 -12.66 -13.18 -18.93
CA VAL A 454 -13.21 -14.35 -18.23
C VAL A 454 -13.66 -15.40 -19.24
N ARG A 455 -14.40 -15.01 -20.28
CA ARG A 455 -14.86 -15.92 -21.33
C ARG A 455 -13.68 -16.55 -22.07
N ASP A 456 -12.75 -15.74 -22.57
CA ASP A 456 -11.60 -16.21 -23.36
C ASP A 456 -10.69 -17.16 -22.55
N ASN A 457 -10.54 -16.95 -21.23
CA ASN A 457 -9.77 -17.84 -20.38
C ASN A 457 -10.55 -19.06 -19.90
N THR A 458 -11.87 -18.99 -19.75
CA THR A 458 -12.69 -20.17 -19.46
C THR A 458 -12.77 -21.09 -20.68
N GLU A 459 -12.94 -20.55 -21.88
CA GLU A 459 -12.86 -21.29 -23.15
C GLU A 459 -11.49 -21.96 -23.31
N ALA A 460 -10.40 -21.21 -23.10
CA ALA A 460 -9.05 -21.76 -23.21
C ALA A 460 -8.69 -22.78 -22.10
N ILE A 461 -9.50 -22.86 -21.05
CA ILE A 461 -9.42 -23.85 -19.98
C ILE A 461 -10.27 -25.09 -20.32
N GLU A 462 -11.35 -24.93 -21.08
CA GLU A 462 -12.28 -26.00 -21.47
C GLU A 462 -11.87 -26.74 -22.76
N GLU A 463 -11.05 -26.14 -23.63
CA GLU A 463 -10.45 -26.84 -24.78
C GLU A 463 -9.55 -28.03 -24.33
N GLU A 464 -9.65 -29.19 -25.00
CA GLU A 464 -8.96 -30.45 -24.62
C GLU A 464 -7.41 -30.39 -24.69
N ASP A 465 -6.85 -29.37 -25.35
CA ASP A 465 -5.41 -29.00 -25.36
C ASP A 465 -5.10 -27.72 -24.56
N GLY A 466 -6.04 -27.29 -23.73
CA GLY A 466 -6.09 -26.01 -23.04
C GLY A 466 -5.16 -25.84 -21.84
N LEU A 467 -5.20 -24.63 -21.26
CA LEU A 467 -4.39 -24.04 -20.17
C LEU A 467 -4.37 -24.83 -18.85
N PHE A 468 -4.89 -26.05 -18.77
CA PHE A 468 -4.65 -26.94 -17.64
C PHE A 468 -3.31 -27.65 -17.80
N LEU A 469 -2.51 -27.65 -16.73
CA LEU A 469 -1.38 -28.56 -16.60
C LEU A 469 -1.91 -30.00 -16.67
N LYS A 470 -1.71 -30.67 -17.82
CA LYS A 470 -1.96 -32.10 -17.98
C LYS A 470 -1.01 -32.85 -17.04
N THR A 471 -1.47 -33.12 -15.83
CA THR A 471 -0.65 -33.68 -14.74
C THR A 471 -0.12 -35.07 -15.09
N SER A 472 -0.82 -35.78 -15.98
CA SER A 472 -0.49 -37.12 -16.51
C SER A 472 0.51 -37.14 -17.67
N GLN A 473 0.89 -36.00 -18.24
CA GLN A 473 1.90 -35.96 -19.31
C GLN A 473 3.32 -35.87 -18.75
N GLN A 474 4.27 -36.43 -19.49
CA GLN A 474 5.69 -36.39 -19.13
C GLN A 474 6.16 -34.92 -19.05
N VAL A 475 6.90 -34.59 -17.99
CA VAL A 475 7.39 -33.22 -17.72
C VAL A 475 8.33 -32.70 -18.83
N VAL A 476 9.10 -33.61 -19.45
CA VAL A 476 10.01 -33.33 -20.56
C VAL A 476 9.73 -34.32 -21.68
N TYR A 477 9.51 -33.82 -22.91
CA TYR A 477 9.34 -34.64 -24.10
C TYR A 477 10.28 -34.19 -25.22
N PHE A 478 10.65 -35.13 -26.09
CA PHE A 478 11.51 -34.86 -27.25
C PHE A 478 10.66 -34.69 -28.50
N GLU A 479 10.67 -33.51 -29.10
CA GLU A 479 10.07 -33.30 -30.41
C GLU A 479 11.11 -33.66 -31.49
N ALA A 480 10.71 -34.49 -32.47
CA ALA A 480 11.58 -35.00 -33.54
C ALA A 480 12.91 -35.66 -33.09
N GLY A 481 12.97 -36.16 -31.85
CA GLY A 481 14.10 -36.92 -31.31
C GLY A 481 15.38 -36.11 -30.99
N LYS A 482 15.33 -34.77 -31.06
CA LYS A 482 16.49 -33.90 -30.77
C LYS A 482 16.18 -32.72 -29.86
N ASP A 483 15.00 -32.12 -29.97
CA ASP A 483 14.68 -30.88 -29.25
C ASP A 483 13.93 -31.20 -27.95
N MET A 484 14.51 -30.78 -26.83
CA MET A 484 13.90 -30.91 -25.52
C MET A 484 12.81 -29.85 -25.37
N LYS A 485 11.58 -30.25 -25.05
CA LYS A 485 10.47 -29.36 -24.68
C LYS A 485 9.86 -29.76 -23.34
N VAL A 486 9.47 -28.75 -22.57
CA VAL A 486 8.79 -28.91 -21.29
C VAL A 486 7.28 -28.89 -21.52
N SER A 487 6.52 -29.78 -20.91
CA SER A 487 5.05 -29.84 -20.99
C SER A 487 4.34 -28.74 -20.18
N TYR A 488 4.87 -27.51 -20.26
CA TYR A 488 4.36 -26.33 -19.57
C TYR A 488 4.01 -25.24 -20.59
N ASN A 489 2.74 -24.86 -20.65
CA ASN A 489 2.32 -23.79 -21.54
C ASN A 489 2.80 -22.42 -20.99
N PRO A 490 3.62 -21.64 -21.72
CA PRO A 490 4.11 -20.34 -21.26
C PRO A 490 2.97 -19.35 -20.93
N ARG A 491 1.78 -19.50 -21.53
CA ARG A 491 0.59 -18.69 -21.24
C ARG A 491 0.14 -18.82 -19.78
N LEU A 492 0.42 -19.95 -19.10
CA LEU A 492 0.12 -20.13 -17.67
C LEU A 492 0.88 -19.13 -16.79
N ILE A 493 2.14 -18.82 -17.11
CA ILE A 493 2.91 -17.80 -16.36
C ILE A 493 2.27 -16.43 -16.57
N GLY A 494 1.85 -16.11 -17.80
CA GLY A 494 1.06 -14.91 -18.11
C GLY A 494 -0.21 -14.86 -17.26
N LEU A 495 -1.03 -15.91 -17.31
CA LEU A 495 -2.29 -16.02 -16.56
C LEU A 495 -2.09 -15.83 -15.05
N THR A 496 -1.02 -16.38 -14.46
CA THR A 496 -0.76 -16.20 -13.02
C THR A 496 -0.47 -14.74 -12.62
N ARG A 497 0.18 -13.98 -13.51
CA ARG A 497 0.44 -12.54 -13.31
C ARG A 497 -0.84 -11.74 -13.47
N GLU A 498 -1.63 -12.10 -14.48
CA GLU A 498 -2.93 -11.51 -14.80
C GLU A 498 -3.94 -11.65 -13.64
N VAL A 499 -4.10 -12.87 -13.12
CA VAL A 499 -4.96 -13.17 -11.97
C VAL A 499 -4.52 -12.41 -10.71
N ARG A 500 -3.21 -12.30 -10.47
CA ARG A 500 -2.69 -11.50 -9.35
C ARG A 500 -3.09 -10.03 -9.49
N MET A 501 -2.93 -9.47 -10.69
CA MET A 501 -3.25 -8.08 -10.96
C MET A 501 -4.74 -7.80 -10.82
N LEU A 502 -5.60 -8.68 -11.34
CA LEU A 502 -7.06 -8.57 -11.19
C LEU A 502 -7.51 -8.70 -9.72
N ASN A 503 -6.89 -9.58 -8.94
CA ASN A 503 -7.14 -9.67 -7.49
C ASN A 503 -6.75 -8.37 -6.76
N VAL A 504 -5.59 -7.77 -7.09
CA VAL A 504 -5.16 -6.48 -6.51
C VAL A 504 -6.13 -5.35 -6.89
N LEU A 505 -6.71 -5.42 -8.08
CA LEU A 505 -7.73 -4.47 -8.54
C LEU A 505 -9.12 -4.72 -7.92
N GLY A 506 -9.30 -5.80 -7.15
CA GLY A 506 -10.54 -6.13 -6.44
C GLY A 506 -11.59 -6.88 -7.26
N PHE A 507 -11.21 -7.47 -8.41
CA PHE A 507 -12.13 -8.27 -9.22
C PHE A 507 -12.33 -9.67 -8.65
N ALA A 508 -13.58 -10.15 -8.63
CA ALA A 508 -13.90 -11.51 -8.24
C ALA A 508 -13.66 -12.48 -9.40
N ILE A 509 -12.58 -13.26 -9.33
CA ILE A 509 -12.18 -14.19 -10.38
C ILE A 509 -12.90 -15.54 -10.19
N PRO A 510 -13.43 -16.16 -11.26
CA PRO A 510 -14.04 -17.48 -11.18
C PRO A 510 -13.12 -18.55 -10.57
N HIS A 511 -13.67 -19.40 -9.70
CA HIS A 511 -12.92 -20.44 -8.97
C HIS A 511 -12.15 -21.40 -9.91
N LYS A 512 -12.70 -21.72 -11.08
CA LYS A 512 -12.02 -22.56 -12.09
C LYS A 512 -10.65 -21.98 -12.51
N ILE A 513 -10.59 -20.67 -12.78
CA ILE A 513 -9.35 -19.97 -13.19
C ILE A 513 -8.38 -19.88 -12.00
N GLN A 514 -8.90 -19.66 -10.79
CA GLN A 514 -8.09 -19.61 -9.57
C GLN A 514 -7.40 -20.95 -9.32
N LEU A 515 -8.12 -22.07 -9.39
CA LEU A 515 -7.55 -23.41 -9.24
C LEU A 515 -6.45 -23.69 -10.27
N ALA A 516 -6.70 -23.42 -11.55
CA ALA A 516 -5.70 -23.58 -12.61
C ALA A 516 -4.44 -22.73 -12.35
N THR A 517 -4.64 -21.49 -11.88
CA THR A 517 -3.57 -20.57 -11.54
C THR A 517 -2.77 -21.01 -10.33
N ASP A 518 -3.41 -21.55 -9.30
CA ASP A 518 -2.73 -22.00 -8.09
C ASP A 518 -1.93 -23.28 -8.32
N LEU A 519 -2.42 -24.18 -9.17
CA LEU A 519 -1.62 -25.31 -9.68
C LEU A 519 -0.44 -24.81 -10.51
N ALA A 520 -0.65 -23.87 -11.44
CA ALA A 520 0.42 -23.28 -12.24
C ALA A 520 1.49 -22.57 -11.39
N LYS A 521 1.09 -21.84 -10.33
CA LYS A 521 2.01 -21.19 -9.40
C LYS A 521 2.96 -22.19 -8.75
N LYS A 522 2.46 -23.34 -8.29
CA LYS A 522 3.28 -24.40 -7.65
C LYS A 522 4.40 -24.87 -8.58
N PHE A 523 4.09 -25.09 -9.86
CA PHE A 523 5.04 -25.63 -10.83
C PHE A 523 5.81 -24.58 -11.64
N SER A 524 5.44 -23.29 -11.56
CA SER A 524 6.03 -22.20 -12.36
C SER A 524 7.55 -22.09 -12.24
N LYS A 525 8.11 -22.20 -11.02
CA LYS A 525 9.57 -22.16 -10.79
C LYS A 525 10.26 -23.36 -11.40
N GLN A 526 9.68 -24.54 -11.25
CA GLN A 526 10.22 -25.80 -11.76
C GLN A 526 10.21 -25.81 -13.29
N ALA A 527 9.11 -25.34 -13.89
CA ALA A 527 8.98 -25.17 -15.33
C ALA A 527 10.00 -24.18 -15.91
N GLN A 528 10.22 -23.03 -15.26
CA GLN A 528 11.23 -22.07 -15.71
C GLN A 528 12.66 -22.63 -15.67
N GLN A 529 12.98 -23.42 -14.64
CA GLN A 529 14.29 -24.08 -14.54
C GLN A 529 14.48 -25.13 -15.64
N LEU A 530 13.45 -25.94 -15.89
CA LEU A 530 13.47 -26.94 -16.97
C LEU A 530 13.54 -26.28 -18.35
N ASP A 531 12.85 -25.17 -18.57
CA ASP A 531 12.87 -24.44 -19.83
C ASP A 531 14.27 -23.85 -20.10
N GLN A 532 14.93 -23.28 -19.08
CA GLN A 532 16.32 -22.85 -19.18
C GLN A 532 17.27 -24.00 -19.55
N ILE A 533 17.06 -25.18 -18.95
CA ILE A 533 17.84 -26.37 -19.26
C ILE A 533 17.55 -26.88 -20.67
N ALA A 534 16.30 -26.85 -21.11
CA ALA A 534 15.89 -27.24 -22.46
C ALA A 534 16.51 -26.32 -23.51
N VAL A 535 16.44 -25.00 -23.30
CA VAL A 535 17.11 -24.00 -24.15
C VAL A 535 18.61 -24.25 -24.18
N PHE A 536 19.23 -24.56 -23.04
CA PHE A 536 20.65 -24.91 -22.97
C PHE A 536 20.95 -26.17 -23.80
N HIS A 537 20.20 -27.26 -23.62
CA HIS A 537 20.37 -28.50 -24.39
C HIS A 537 20.23 -28.27 -25.90
N ASN A 538 19.27 -27.45 -26.31
CA ASN A 538 19.00 -27.18 -27.73
C ASN A 538 20.08 -26.28 -28.35
N THR A 539 20.63 -25.31 -27.60
CA THR A 539 21.66 -24.38 -28.13
C THR A 539 23.11 -24.81 -27.88
N ILE A 540 23.37 -25.78 -26.99
CA ILE A 540 24.75 -26.17 -26.67
C ILE A 540 25.44 -26.82 -27.87
N GLY A 541 24.71 -27.60 -28.68
CA GLY A 541 25.26 -28.25 -29.88
C GLY A 541 25.89 -27.27 -30.88
N ASP A 542 25.34 -26.06 -30.97
CA ASP A 542 25.81 -24.98 -31.85
C ASP A 542 26.96 -24.17 -31.24
N ARG A 543 27.02 -24.08 -29.90
CA ARG A 543 28.07 -23.34 -29.19
C ARG A 543 29.39 -24.12 -29.09
N ILE A 544 29.41 -25.40 -29.42
CA ILE A 544 30.61 -26.23 -29.30
C ILE A 544 31.46 -26.14 -30.56
N ILE A 545 32.73 -25.77 -30.38
CA ILE A 545 33.72 -25.75 -31.46
C ILE A 545 33.88 -27.17 -32.04
N GLN A 546 33.75 -27.29 -33.37
CA GLN A 546 33.71 -28.58 -34.06
C GLN A 546 34.93 -29.48 -33.76
N SER A 547 36.13 -28.90 -33.64
CA SER A 547 37.35 -29.65 -33.34
C SER A 547 37.42 -30.18 -31.90
N GLN A 548 36.62 -29.61 -30.98
CA GLN A 548 36.55 -29.96 -29.56
C GLN A 548 35.35 -30.87 -29.22
N LYS A 549 34.41 -31.09 -30.17
CA LYS A 549 33.25 -31.98 -29.99
C LYS A 549 33.63 -33.37 -29.43
N PRO A 550 34.69 -34.05 -29.92
CA PRO A 550 35.06 -35.37 -29.39
C PRO A 550 35.56 -35.36 -27.94
N MET A 551 36.06 -34.21 -27.45
CA MET A 551 36.58 -34.06 -26.08
C MET A 551 35.45 -33.90 -25.06
N MET A 552 34.26 -33.51 -25.50
CA MET A 552 33.09 -33.34 -24.62
C MET A 552 32.09 -34.49 -24.72
N LEU A 553 32.43 -35.56 -25.46
CA LEU A 553 31.53 -36.68 -25.73
C LEU A 553 31.17 -37.44 -24.43
N ASP A 554 32.14 -37.68 -23.56
CA ASP A 554 31.91 -38.40 -22.29
C ASP A 554 30.93 -37.63 -21.39
N SER A 555 31.15 -36.31 -21.23
CA SER A 555 30.24 -35.44 -20.48
C SER A 555 28.87 -35.25 -21.17
N ALA A 556 28.79 -35.34 -22.50
CA ALA A 556 27.54 -35.28 -23.24
C ALA A 556 26.72 -36.58 -23.08
N ILE A 557 27.39 -37.74 -23.00
CA ILE A 557 26.75 -39.02 -22.72
C ILE A 557 26.21 -39.03 -21.29
N ASP A 558 26.96 -38.53 -20.31
CA ASP A 558 26.51 -38.41 -18.92
C ASP A 558 25.25 -37.53 -18.82
N LEU A 559 25.21 -36.40 -19.54
CA LEU A 559 24.04 -35.54 -19.62
C LEU A 559 22.87 -36.25 -20.31
N ALA A 560 23.12 -36.95 -21.44
CA ALA A 560 22.10 -37.68 -22.17
C ALA A 560 21.52 -38.89 -21.41
N ASN A 561 22.31 -39.51 -20.52
CA ASN A 561 21.85 -40.58 -19.64
C ASN A 561 20.95 -39.99 -18.54
N CYS A 562 21.37 -38.88 -17.92
CA CYS A 562 20.55 -38.16 -16.93
C CYS A 562 19.20 -37.70 -17.51
N VAL A 563 19.13 -37.41 -18.81
CA VAL A 563 17.88 -37.06 -19.50
C VAL A 563 17.06 -38.32 -19.90
N ARG A 564 17.69 -39.48 -20.14
CA ARG A 564 16.99 -40.72 -20.48
C ARG A 564 16.35 -41.43 -19.28
N ASP A 565 16.85 -41.20 -18.06
CA ASP A 565 16.28 -41.74 -16.82
C ASP A 565 14.89 -41.16 -16.44
N GLN A 566 14.28 -40.35 -17.32
CA GLN A 566 13.07 -39.53 -17.10
C GLN A 566 11.71 -40.21 -17.35
N SER A 567 11.63 -41.52 -17.62
CA SER A 567 10.46 -42.09 -18.30
C SER A 567 9.11 -42.05 -17.55
N ASN A 568 9.06 -41.71 -16.24
CA ASN A 568 7.82 -41.72 -15.45
C ASN A 568 7.63 -40.51 -14.51
N MET A 569 8.14 -39.33 -14.85
CA MET A 569 7.96 -38.13 -14.01
C MET A 569 6.74 -37.31 -14.44
N THR A 570 5.68 -37.34 -13.63
CA THR A 570 4.47 -36.52 -13.76
C THR A 570 4.52 -35.30 -12.84
N TRP A 571 3.71 -34.28 -13.13
CA TRP A 571 3.62 -33.06 -12.32
C TRP A 571 3.06 -33.29 -10.90
N ASP A 572 2.65 -34.50 -10.53
CA ASP A 572 2.14 -34.81 -9.19
C ASP A 572 3.21 -34.75 -8.08
N ASN A 573 4.47 -35.05 -8.42
CA ASN A 573 5.54 -35.22 -7.43
C ASN A 573 6.59 -34.10 -7.49
N SER A 574 6.31 -32.97 -6.81
CA SER A 574 7.18 -31.78 -6.82
C SER A 574 8.61 -32.04 -6.31
N ASP A 575 8.80 -32.88 -5.29
CA ASP A 575 10.12 -33.16 -4.71
C ASP A 575 11.01 -34.00 -5.64
N LEU A 576 10.41 -34.97 -6.34
CA LEU A 576 11.11 -35.79 -7.34
C LEU A 576 11.55 -34.91 -8.51
N ILE A 577 10.66 -34.03 -9.00
CA ILE A 577 11.00 -33.05 -10.04
C ILE A 577 12.13 -32.13 -9.58
N GLN A 578 12.13 -31.66 -8.34
CA GLN A 578 13.18 -30.77 -7.85
C GLN A 578 14.54 -31.47 -7.72
N SER A 579 14.56 -32.69 -7.20
CA SER A 579 15.79 -33.49 -7.11
C SER A 579 16.38 -33.77 -8.50
N TYR A 580 15.51 -34.05 -9.46
CA TYR A 580 15.86 -34.27 -10.85
C TYR A 580 16.42 -32.99 -11.50
N ILE A 581 15.74 -31.85 -11.33
CA ILE A 581 16.22 -30.55 -11.82
C ILE A 581 17.60 -30.23 -11.23
N ASN A 582 17.83 -30.49 -9.95
CA ASN A 582 19.12 -30.22 -9.32
C ASN A 582 20.23 -31.09 -9.90
N ALA A 583 19.97 -32.39 -10.12
CA ALA A 583 20.93 -33.30 -10.75
C ALA A 583 21.25 -32.88 -12.19
N LEU A 584 20.21 -32.57 -12.99
CA LEU A 584 20.37 -32.13 -14.37
C LEU A 584 21.09 -30.79 -14.46
N ARG A 585 20.76 -29.85 -13.57
CA ARG A 585 21.44 -28.55 -13.48
C ARG A 585 22.91 -28.69 -13.13
N SER A 586 23.27 -29.56 -12.19
CA SER A 586 24.67 -29.81 -11.85
C SER A 586 25.45 -30.30 -13.07
N LYS A 587 24.88 -31.26 -13.83
CA LYS A 587 25.51 -31.80 -15.03
C LYS A 587 25.60 -30.77 -16.17
N VAL A 588 24.58 -29.93 -16.32
CA VAL A 588 24.58 -28.79 -17.26
C VAL A 588 25.65 -27.75 -16.90
N ASP A 589 25.77 -27.41 -15.62
CA ASP A 589 26.76 -26.45 -15.13
C ASP A 589 28.20 -26.99 -15.30
N ASP A 590 28.42 -28.26 -15.00
CA ASP A 590 29.70 -28.94 -15.23
C ASP A 590 30.06 -28.93 -16.73
N PHE A 591 29.10 -29.26 -17.59
CA PHE A 591 29.26 -29.23 -19.04
C PHE A 591 29.57 -27.82 -19.55
N ALA A 592 28.85 -26.80 -19.07
CA ALA A 592 29.07 -25.40 -19.44
C ALA A 592 30.46 -24.90 -19.01
N ARG A 593 30.93 -25.28 -17.81
CA ARG A 593 32.28 -24.96 -17.32
C ARG A 593 33.35 -25.58 -18.20
N LEU A 594 33.19 -26.85 -18.58
CA LEU A 594 34.11 -27.54 -19.49
C LEU A 594 34.15 -26.85 -20.87
N ASN A 595 32.99 -26.54 -21.46
CA ASN A 595 32.93 -25.88 -22.76
C ASN A 595 33.58 -24.48 -22.75
N ASN A 596 33.31 -23.68 -21.72
CA ASN A 596 33.90 -22.35 -21.58
C ASN A 596 35.43 -22.42 -21.40
N ARG A 597 35.91 -23.38 -20.62
CA ARG A 597 37.34 -23.61 -20.40
C ARG A 597 38.03 -24.05 -21.70
N LEU A 598 37.45 -25.01 -22.42
CA LEU A 598 37.95 -25.46 -23.72
C LEU A 598 37.94 -24.34 -24.77
N SER A 599 36.91 -23.51 -24.78
CA SER A 599 36.83 -22.32 -25.64
C SER A 599 37.92 -21.29 -25.29
N SER A 600 38.24 -21.10 -24.01
CA SER A 600 39.35 -20.24 -23.57
C SER A 600 40.70 -20.76 -24.05
N TYR A 601 40.97 -22.06 -23.87
CA TYR A 601 42.19 -22.68 -24.40
C TYR A 601 42.28 -22.59 -25.92
N HIS A 602 41.16 -22.78 -26.63
CA HIS A 602 41.10 -22.61 -28.08
C HIS A 602 41.46 -21.18 -28.49
N LYS A 603 40.89 -20.16 -27.83
CA LYS A 603 41.22 -18.74 -28.09
C LYS A 603 42.68 -18.44 -27.81
N LYS A 604 43.23 -18.92 -26.69
CA LYS A 604 44.66 -18.75 -26.36
C LYS A 604 45.58 -19.29 -27.46
N VAL A 605 45.34 -20.52 -27.93
CA VAL A 605 46.15 -21.11 -29.01
C VAL A 605 45.95 -20.34 -30.31
N ARG A 606 44.70 -19.97 -30.64
CA ARG A 606 44.39 -19.16 -31.82
C ARG A 606 45.17 -17.86 -31.84
N ASP A 607 45.15 -17.11 -30.75
CA ASP A 607 45.76 -15.78 -30.67
C ASP A 607 47.31 -15.89 -30.77
N ILE A 608 47.90 -16.98 -30.26
CA ILE A 608 49.32 -17.28 -30.47
C ILE A 608 49.61 -17.63 -31.94
N VAL A 609 48.79 -18.46 -32.59
CA VAL A 609 48.98 -18.84 -34.00
C VAL A 609 48.83 -17.64 -34.93
N ILE A 610 47.89 -16.73 -34.66
CA ILE A 610 47.76 -15.46 -35.39
C ILE A 610 49.01 -14.61 -35.19
N LYS A 611 49.50 -14.46 -33.95
CA LYS A 611 50.74 -13.74 -33.69
C LYS A 611 51.93 -14.35 -34.46
N LEU A 612 51.98 -15.67 -34.56
CA LEU A 612 53.03 -16.37 -35.32
C LEU A 612 52.98 -16.11 -36.83
N MET A 613 51.79 -15.79 -37.39
CA MET A 613 51.69 -15.44 -38.81
C MET A 613 52.34 -14.09 -39.14
N ASP A 614 52.55 -13.22 -38.15
CA ASP A 614 53.14 -11.89 -38.32
C ASP A 614 54.61 -11.81 -37.84
N THR A 615 55.17 -12.90 -37.32
CA THR A 615 56.55 -12.93 -36.78
C THR A 615 57.52 -13.58 -37.76
N ASP A 616 58.58 -12.85 -38.11
CA ASP A 616 59.61 -13.32 -39.03
C ASP A 616 60.38 -14.52 -38.49
N LEU A 617 60.50 -15.56 -39.32
CA LEU A 617 61.16 -16.81 -38.92
C LEU A 617 62.68 -16.65 -38.73
N LEU A 618 63.32 -15.76 -39.50
CA LEU A 618 64.78 -15.59 -39.53
C LEU A 618 65.30 -14.72 -38.38
N ASN A 619 64.62 -13.60 -38.09
CA ASN A 619 65.04 -12.65 -37.07
C ASN A 619 64.55 -13.06 -35.66
N ASP A 620 63.33 -13.57 -35.54
CA ASP A 620 62.65 -13.81 -34.26
C ASP A 620 62.44 -15.31 -33.94
N ASN A 621 63.45 -16.14 -34.21
CA ASN A 621 63.39 -17.59 -33.95
C ASN A 621 63.14 -17.93 -32.46
N GLU A 622 63.61 -17.09 -31.53
CA GLU A 622 63.36 -17.27 -30.10
C GLU A 622 61.86 -17.12 -29.77
N ILE A 623 61.19 -16.15 -30.38
CA ILE A 623 59.74 -15.90 -30.20
C ILE A 623 58.92 -17.08 -30.73
N TRP A 624 59.34 -17.67 -31.85
CA TRP A 624 58.76 -18.89 -32.39
C TRP A 624 58.89 -20.08 -31.43
N LYS A 625 60.09 -20.31 -30.88
CA LYS A 625 60.33 -21.40 -29.92
C LYS A 625 59.53 -21.22 -28.64
N ASP A 626 59.45 -20.01 -28.11
CA ASP A 626 58.72 -19.73 -26.88
C ASP A 626 57.19 -19.82 -27.08
N SER A 627 56.69 -19.34 -28.21
CA SER A 627 55.28 -19.50 -28.59
C SER A 627 54.89 -20.98 -28.73
N LEU A 628 55.75 -21.82 -29.32
CA LEU A 628 55.52 -23.27 -29.40
C LEU A 628 55.59 -23.96 -28.03
N LYS A 629 56.45 -23.50 -27.11
CA LYS A 629 56.47 -23.99 -25.71
C LYS A 629 55.16 -23.67 -25.01
N ILE A 630 54.63 -22.46 -25.17
CA ILE A 630 53.34 -22.05 -24.57
C ILE A 630 52.20 -22.89 -25.14
N ILE A 631 52.17 -23.14 -26.46
CA ILE A 631 51.16 -24.02 -27.08
C ILE A 631 51.24 -25.44 -26.51
N ARG A 632 52.45 -25.99 -26.35
CA ARG A 632 52.64 -27.32 -25.72
C ARG A 632 52.20 -27.34 -24.26
N GLN A 633 52.47 -26.30 -23.49
CA GLN A 633 51.98 -26.16 -22.12
C GLN A 633 50.44 -26.16 -22.07
N VAL A 634 49.78 -25.43 -22.99
CA VAL A 634 48.31 -25.44 -23.08
C VAL A 634 47.78 -26.84 -23.40
N PHE A 635 48.44 -27.62 -24.26
CA PHE A 635 48.04 -29.01 -24.50
C PHE A 635 48.25 -29.91 -23.28
N ASN A 636 49.34 -29.73 -22.54
CA ASN A 636 49.61 -30.49 -21.31
C ASN A 636 48.56 -30.16 -20.22
N ASP A 637 48.20 -28.89 -20.07
CA ASP A 637 47.16 -28.44 -19.14
C ASP A 637 45.79 -29.06 -19.45
N VAL A 638 45.50 -29.32 -20.73
CA VAL A 638 44.26 -29.97 -21.17
C VAL A 638 44.34 -31.50 -20.99
N GLU A 639 45.51 -32.11 -21.16
CA GLU A 639 45.73 -33.54 -20.85
C GLU A 639 45.58 -33.84 -19.36
N LEU A 640 46.03 -32.93 -18.50
CA LEU A 640 45.87 -33.03 -17.04
C LEU A 640 44.40 -32.99 -16.59
N LEU A 641 43.48 -32.54 -17.44
CA LEU A 641 42.03 -32.54 -17.16
C LEU A 641 41.37 -33.90 -17.43
N GLY A 642 42.12 -34.92 -17.88
CA GLY A 642 41.60 -36.26 -18.12
C GLY A 642 40.66 -36.39 -19.32
N LEU A 643 40.71 -35.43 -20.25
CA LEU A 643 39.86 -35.42 -21.44
C LEU A 643 40.38 -36.40 -22.50
N ASN A 644 39.54 -37.36 -22.87
CA ASN A 644 39.82 -38.30 -23.94
C ASN A 644 39.69 -37.63 -25.33
N ASN A 645 40.31 -38.21 -26.36
CA ASN A 645 40.18 -37.79 -27.76
C ASN A 645 40.77 -36.41 -28.17
N LEU A 646 41.97 -36.07 -27.68
CA LEU A 646 42.72 -34.87 -28.09
C LEU A 646 43.18 -34.86 -29.56
N LYS A 647 43.10 -36.01 -30.25
CA LYS A 647 43.64 -36.18 -31.61
C LYS A 647 43.02 -35.20 -32.62
N SER A 648 41.70 -34.99 -32.57
CA SER A 648 41.01 -34.07 -33.48
C SER A 648 41.42 -32.62 -33.28
N TRP A 649 41.58 -32.21 -32.02
CA TRP A 649 41.96 -30.85 -31.65
C TRP A 649 43.44 -30.57 -31.94
N ARG A 650 44.33 -31.54 -31.68
CA ARG A 650 45.75 -31.48 -32.06
C ARG A 650 45.92 -31.38 -33.56
N SER A 651 45.32 -32.28 -34.33
CA SER A 651 45.42 -32.25 -35.79
C SER A 651 44.85 -30.97 -36.41
N HIS A 652 43.83 -30.36 -35.79
CA HIS A 652 43.34 -29.06 -36.21
C HIS A 652 44.42 -27.98 -36.06
N TRP A 653 45.05 -27.89 -34.89
CA TRP A 653 46.08 -26.90 -34.61
C TRP A 653 47.38 -27.16 -35.37
N ASP A 654 47.77 -28.42 -35.57
CA ASP A 654 48.94 -28.79 -36.38
C ASP A 654 48.78 -28.28 -37.81
N ARG A 655 47.58 -28.38 -38.39
CA ARG A 655 47.27 -27.81 -39.71
C ARG A 655 47.31 -26.29 -39.74
N GLN A 656 46.88 -25.61 -38.66
CA GLN A 656 46.95 -24.14 -38.61
C GLN A 656 48.39 -23.64 -38.42
N LEU A 657 49.18 -24.33 -37.58
CA LEU A 657 50.61 -24.05 -37.42
C LEU A 657 51.37 -24.29 -38.72
N PHE A 658 51.04 -25.36 -39.46
CA PHE A 658 51.61 -25.60 -40.77
C PHE A 658 51.35 -24.44 -41.74
N LYS A 659 50.12 -23.90 -41.78
CA LYS A 659 49.79 -22.74 -42.61
C LYS A 659 50.55 -21.48 -42.21
N ALA A 660 50.66 -21.21 -40.91
CA ALA A 660 51.41 -20.05 -40.41
C ALA A 660 52.88 -20.15 -40.78
N LEU A 661 53.45 -21.35 -40.65
CA LEU A 661 54.82 -21.66 -41.05
C LEU A 661 55.00 -21.53 -42.57
N GLU A 662 54.14 -22.15 -43.37
CA GLU A 662 54.19 -22.08 -44.84
C GLU A 662 54.16 -20.63 -45.36
N HIS A 663 53.26 -19.80 -44.82
CA HIS A 663 53.19 -18.38 -45.14
C HIS A 663 54.49 -17.64 -44.83
N GLN A 664 55.06 -17.89 -43.64
CA GLN A 664 56.32 -17.28 -43.22
C GLN A 664 57.52 -17.79 -44.01
N TYR A 665 57.52 -19.05 -44.45
CA TYR A 665 58.54 -19.56 -45.38
C TYR A 665 58.43 -18.91 -46.76
N GLN A 666 57.23 -18.67 -47.28
CA GLN A 666 57.02 -17.98 -48.55
C GLN A 666 57.53 -16.53 -48.49
N ILE A 667 57.13 -15.77 -47.46
CA ILE A 667 57.63 -14.40 -47.22
C ILE A 667 59.15 -14.40 -47.02
N GLY A 668 59.67 -15.33 -46.22
CA GLY A 668 61.11 -15.44 -45.97
C GLY A 668 61.92 -15.78 -47.22
N LEU A 669 61.36 -16.52 -48.19
CA LEU A 669 61.99 -16.80 -49.48
C LEU A 669 61.96 -15.58 -50.41
N GLU A 670 60.86 -14.84 -50.44
CA GLU A 670 60.72 -13.62 -51.25
C GLU A 670 61.60 -12.48 -50.72
N GLY A 671 61.70 -12.34 -49.39
CA GLY A 671 62.48 -11.32 -48.71
C GLY A 671 63.87 -11.76 -48.23
N LEU A 672 64.38 -12.92 -48.68
CA LEU A 672 65.58 -13.54 -48.11
C LEU A 672 66.81 -12.62 -48.18
N ASN A 673 66.93 -11.82 -49.25
CA ASN A 673 68.03 -10.88 -49.42
C ASN A 673 67.98 -9.70 -48.43
N ASP A 674 66.77 -9.27 -48.04
CA ASP A 674 66.56 -8.10 -47.19
C ASP A 674 66.60 -8.45 -45.69
N HIS A 675 66.33 -9.71 -45.34
CA HIS A 675 66.29 -10.20 -43.96
C HIS A 675 67.56 -10.97 -43.54
N LEU A 676 68.60 -11.04 -44.39
CA LEU A 676 69.89 -11.58 -44.01
C LEU A 676 70.63 -10.60 -43.08
N PRO A 677 71.31 -11.09 -42.03
CA PRO A 677 72.10 -10.22 -41.15
C PRO A 677 73.20 -9.53 -41.97
N GLU A 678 73.41 -8.24 -41.71
CA GLU A 678 74.40 -7.43 -42.43
C GLU A 678 75.79 -8.09 -42.40
N ILE A 679 76.24 -8.55 -43.57
CA ILE A 679 77.61 -9.04 -43.74
C ILE A 679 78.50 -7.82 -43.94
N LYS A 680 79.13 -7.37 -42.86
CA LYS A 680 80.09 -6.25 -42.93
C LYS A 680 81.38 -6.72 -43.58
N VAL A 681 81.66 -6.16 -44.75
CA VAL A 681 82.90 -6.40 -45.49
C VAL A 681 83.69 -5.11 -45.55
N GLU A 682 84.94 -5.14 -45.08
CA GLU A 682 85.86 -4.01 -45.16
C GLU A 682 86.55 -3.97 -46.53
N LEU A 683 86.45 -2.83 -47.21
CA LEU A 683 87.20 -2.56 -48.44
C LEU A 683 88.61 -2.08 -48.08
N THR A 684 89.59 -2.95 -48.26
CA THR A 684 91.00 -2.63 -48.01
C THR A 684 91.74 -2.44 -49.33
N TYR A 685 92.49 -1.33 -49.46
CA TYR A 685 93.33 -1.09 -50.63
C TYR A 685 94.74 -1.65 -50.38
N ARG A 686 95.08 -2.76 -51.05
CA ARG A 686 96.40 -3.39 -50.94
C ARG A 686 96.95 -3.67 -52.34
N GLN A 687 98.22 -3.36 -52.56
CA GLN A 687 98.92 -3.59 -53.86
C GLN A 687 98.24 -2.96 -55.08
N ARG A 688 97.77 -1.71 -54.97
CA ARG A 688 97.04 -0.98 -56.01
C ARG A 688 95.71 -1.62 -56.48
N VAL A 689 95.22 -2.66 -55.80
CA VAL A 689 93.95 -3.33 -56.09
C VAL A 689 93.05 -3.29 -54.85
N VAL A 690 91.75 -3.13 -55.06
CA VAL A 690 90.75 -3.12 -54.00
C VAL A 690 90.43 -4.58 -53.62
N GLN A 691 90.60 -4.95 -52.34
CA GLN A 691 90.34 -6.30 -51.81
C GLN A 691 89.29 -6.26 -50.68
N PHE A 692 88.38 -7.24 -50.68
CA PHE A 692 87.37 -7.45 -49.63
C PHE A 692 87.96 -8.23 -48.44
N LYS A 693 87.61 -7.84 -47.20
CA LYS A 693 87.97 -8.56 -45.97
C LYS A 693 86.71 -8.74 -45.09
N PRO A 694 86.27 -9.97 -44.76
CA PRO A 694 86.73 -11.27 -45.28
C PRO A 694 86.57 -11.36 -46.80
N SER A 695 87.37 -12.22 -47.45
CA SER A 695 87.28 -12.42 -48.91
C SER A 695 85.90 -12.95 -49.29
N LEU A 696 85.39 -12.53 -50.45
CA LEU A 696 84.15 -13.00 -51.05
C LEU A 696 84.05 -14.54 -51.05
#